data_AF-A0A4Q2LRZ3-F1
#
_entry.id   AF-A0A4Q2LRZ3-F1
#
_cell.length_a   1.000
_cell.length_b   1.000
_cell.length_c   1.000
_cell.angle_alpha   90.00
_cell.angle_beta   90.00
_cell.angle_gamma   90.00
#
_symmetry.space_group_name_H-M   'P 1'
#
loop_
_entity.id
_entity.type
_entity.pdbx_description
1 polymer ?
#
loop_
_entity_poly.entity_id
_entity_poly.type
_entity_poly.pdbx_seq_one_letter_code
_entity_poly.pdbx_strand_id
1 'polypeptide(L)'
;MLQPYRRAWKYLIIFTLLFTSVVIAGPGQTAHAADPAPNWQLIDPKYPTTDTIVAAYNVQDFGATGDGVTDVTATFQMLLDSLDRLGGGTLFVPEGKYVIRGNLEIPKGITIRGEWSKPVKGQPIQGTILMAYAGRGNENATPFITMVSSSAVMDIAVWYPEQLPNAITAYPPTILIGKPNYFGNEYANVKNVTLVNAYSGIIFSRQNGGAGPVINGVYGTPLSRGIEFDNMVDVGRIDWVDFAPEYWSGSGLANAPAPNGAFKTWIYNNGTGIVMRRNDWSYTTNVTIDGYNVGYLSGMSVTTPGSIPNGHHYNLNFIRNKTAIKFDGVNNVGIMFTKVSIDQSETGILVGPNTGGVVQLSATSINAVNAIAVDATSQTRIAMQQGTVAAGTVNINGGTFTASNSDFNNAAPQIVLGTEARGNIVGNRFASPVNIVNNSRYATNIDHTPTVVKPLPAFPTITPETHKPTRKALYVATNAPFNAVGNGTTNNTTAIQNALNQAGADGGGVVFLPPGKYKVLGNLTIPSGVELKGSSDVSTVPTGQGSTLEVYAGRGSATGTPFLSVSANSGVRGLTFNYPEQDASVSLNVAPYPYMIRATGSNAYIINIGMRAAYNGIDLFTNKTDNHYVDSLAGHAFKNAIRIGGGAVNGKVNNLQFNVIAFAAGRESKFGSWPNSPIGDNSPIYAYAANNLDFMIVGNVVNQTLFNDFHFGSARGLVLTQESGTGPTGKSLGLGIDGATKAIVFESMGAGGFDFINTQLVSFGDFATTRYLETGPGFSGESTFFSADFWGQPKYGVDINAGTIAIQLGNFENAGSLGFSRLNTGQLKLDTTVVANTPAFANAGKEGQLHVQSSLLNPTGLIVGNFASWKNNLSLNPSMAVPIGSYISLKAVANNLFVSADSAGANPLIANKATVGLSEQFKIVDAGPGLIALQSTVNNKYVTTGSGGGSPLIASQTTIGAAERFQWIANSDGTISLMANINSRYVVAEGGGASALIANRLSAGPWEKFQANVLKLVDGGIYRITAKHSGKVIDVKDNSMADGGAIQQWSWGNTNNQKWKVNSVGGGYYTLSAVSSNKALEVSGASTGVGAALLQRTYSGATNQQWLIEDAGDNYFRIVARHSGKVVDVSGVSLTDGAILHQWDWGNADNQKWLFALQP
;
A
#
# COMPACT_ATOMS: atom_id res chain seq x y z
N MET A 1 -13.48 5.17 -16.00
CA MET A 1 -14.26 5.71 -14.87
C MET A 1 -14.56 7.21 -15.07
N LEU A 2 -15.32 7.52 -16.12
CA LEU A 2 -15.87 8.86 -16.36
C LEU A 2 -17.34 8.84 -15.93
N GLN A 3 -17.69 9.75 -15.01
CA GLN A 3 -18.97 9.92 -14.28
C GLN A 3 -19.08 9.09 -12.99
N PRO A 4 -19.31 9.76 -11.83
CA PRO A 4 -20.49 10.62 -11.65
C PRO A 4 -20.28 11.87 -10.76
N TYR A 5 -20.25 13.08 -11.34
CA TYR A 5 -20.57 14.35 -10.63
C TYR A 5 -21.12 15.42 -11.60
N ARG A 6 -22.02 15.04 -12.50
CA ARG A 6 -22.81 16.02 -13.29
C ARG A 6 -24.29 15.95 -12.91
N ARG A 7 -24.63 16.48 -11.73
CA ARG A 7 -26.00 16.95 -11.42
C ARG A 7 -25.96 18.06 -10.38
N ALA A 8 -25.72 19.28 -10.84
CA ALA A 8 -26.38 20.51 -10.39
C ALA A 8 -25.96 21.62 -11.39
N TRP A 9 -26.84 22.57 -11.65
CA TRP A 9 -26.63 23.76 -12.51
C TRP A 9 -26.87 23.55 -14.02
N LYS A 10 -28.16 23.53 -14.38
CA LYS A 10 -28.68 24.06 -15.66
C LYS A 10 -29.81 25.05 -15.33
N TYR A 11 -29.97 26.04 -16.21
CA TYR A 11 -30.77 27.29 -16.13
C TYR A 11 -30.01 28.40 -15.36
N LEU A 12 -29.59 29.53 -15.96
CA LEU A 12 -30.22 30.36 -17.00
C LEU A 12 -29.16 31.14 -17.81
N ILE A 13 -29.35 31.26 -19.13
CA ILE A 13 -28.58 32.15 -20.04
C ILE A 13 -29.45 33.39 -20.32
N ILE A 14 -28.76 34.50 -20.66
CA ILE A 14 -29.18 35.75 -21.34
C ILE A 14 -29.32 36.95 -20.40
N PHE A 15 -28.33 37.86 -20.41
CA PHE A 15 -28.48 39.21 -20.96
C PHE A 15 -27.11 39.92 -21.07
N THR A 16 -26.80 40.38 -22.27
CA THR A 16 -25.74 41.35 -22.58
C THR A 16 -26.26 42.74 -22.19
N LEU A 17 -25.52 43.53 -21.40
CA LEU A 17 -25.63 44.99 -21.38
C LEU A 17 -24.43 45.61 -20.64
N LEU A 18 -23.94 46.71 -21.21
CA LEU A 18 -22.83 47.54 -20.75
C LEU A 18 -22.96 47.91 -19.26
N PHE A 19 -21.89 47.76 -18.50
CA PHE A 19 -21.67 48.58 -17.31
C PHE A 19 -20.22 49.05 -17.23
N THR A 20 -20.10 50.36 -17.31
CA THR A 20 -18.96 51.19 -16.91
C THR A 20 -18.45 50.82 -15.53
N SER A 21 -17.13 50.85 -15.39
CA SER A 21 -16.35 50.73 -14.18
C SER A 21 -16.92 51.61 -13.05
N VAL A 22 -17.60 51.00 -12.09
CA VAL A 22 -17.83 51.58 -10.77
C VAL A 22 -17.21 50.63 -9.76
N VAL A 23 -16.07 51.06 -9.23
CA VAL A 23 -15.43 50.49 -8.05
C VAL A 23 -16.37 50.71 -6.88
N ILE A 24 -17.01 49.65 -6.38
CA ILE A 24 -17.67 49.69 -5.08
C ILE A 24 -16.64 49.23 -4.06
N ALA A 25 -16.05 50.20 -3.36
CA ALA A 25 -15.22 49.96 -2.19
C ALA A 25 -16.06 49.29 -1.09
N GLY A 26 -15.65 48.10 -0.64
CA GLY A 26 -16.13 47.53 0.61
C GLY A 26 -15.71 48.38 1.81
N PRO A 27 -16.40 48.29 2.95
CA PRO A 27 -16.15 49.20 4.06
C PRO A 27 -14.78 48.91 4.69
N GLY A 28 -13.91 49.93 4.67
CA GLY A 28 -12.72 50.00 5.52
C GLY A 28 -11.38 49.53 4.93
N GLN A 29 -11.06 49.83 3.67
CA GLN A 29 -9.64 49.93 3.28
C GLN A 29 -9.17 51.37 3.49
N THR A 30 -8.49 51.62 4.61
CA THR A 30 -7.62 52.79 4.73
C THR A 30 -6.61 52.73 3.59
N ALA A 31 -6.32 53.87 2.96
CA ALA A 31 -5.27 53.97 1.95
C ALA A 31 -3.98 53.31 2.50
N HIS A 32 -3.56 52.20 1.89
CA HIS A 32 -2.31 51.55 2.28
C HIS A 32 -1.16 52.52 2.00
N ALA A 33 -0.23 52.63 2.95
CA ALA A 33 1.06 53.26 2.68
C ALA A 33 1.70 52.58 1.46
N ALA A 34 2.48 53.32 0.66
CA ALA A 34 3.19 52.74 -0.48
C ALA A 34 4.06 51.56 0.00
N ASP A 35 4.01 50.44 -0.72
CA ASP A 35 4.82 49.26 -0.41
C ASP A 35 6.31 49.62 -0.38
N PRO A 36 7.10 49.02 0.54
CA PRO A 36 8.54 49.22 0.51
C PRO A 36 9.13 48.71 -0.81
N ALA A 37 10.11 49.41 -1.36
CA ALA A 37 10.80 48.95 -2.56
C ALA A 37 11.60 47.67 -2.25
N PRO A 38 11.54 46.62 -3.10
CA PRO A 38 12.30 45.39 -2.86
C PRO A 38 13.80 45.64 -3.03
N ASN A 39 14.60 45.09 -2.12
CA ASN A 39 16.06 45.07 -2.22
C ASN A 39 16.54 43.65 -2.50
N TRP A 40 16.58 43.27 -3.78
CA TRP A 40 17.02 41.95 -4.19
C TRP A 40 18.49 41.74 -3.84
N GLN A 41 18.73 40.87 -2.87
CA GLN A 41 20.05 40.60 -2.34
C GLN A 41 20.34 39.11 -2.24
N LEU A 42 21.60 38.75 -2.47
CA LEU A 42 22.10 37.42 -2.18
C LEU A 42 22.37 37.34 -0.68
N ILE A 43 21.73 36.40 -0.01
CA ILE A 43 21.95 36.17 1.41
C ILE A 43 23.12 35.20 1.59
N ASP A 44 24.02 35.53 2.51
CA ASP A 44 25.05 34.62 2.99
C ASP A 44 24.60 34.04 4.35
N PRO A 45 23.91 32.89 4.35
CA PRO A 45 23.32 32.34 5.57
C PRO A 45 24.42 31.83 6.51
N LYS A 46 24.20 31.99 7.81
CA LYS A 46 25.07 31.48 8.89
C LYS A 46 25.25 29.96 8.82
N TYR A 47 24.21 29.23 8.41
CA TYR A 47 24.23 27.78 8.26
C TYR A 47 24.29 27.35 6.79
N PRO A 48 24.98 26.24 6.46
CA PRO A 48 25.09 25.79 5.07
C PRO A 48 23.75 25.45 4.42
N THR A 49 23.54 25.96 3.20
CA THR A 49 22.39 25.64 2.35
C THR A 49 22.81 24.91 1.07
N THR A 50 21.90 24.14 0.48
CA THR A 50 22.14 23.43 -0.79
C THR A 50 22.03 24.33 -2.03
N ASP A 51 21.50 25.54 -1.88
CA ASP A 51 21.19 26.50 -2.93
C ASP A 51 21.63 27.94 -2.56
N THR A 52 21.46 28.88 -3.49
CA THR A 52 21.62 30.33 -3.25
C THR A 52 20.29 30.94 -2.82
N ILE A 53 20.31 31.75 -1.76
CA ILE A 53 19.12 32.49 -1.30
C ILE A 53 19.16 33.88 -1.91
N VAL A 54 18.13 34.20 -2.71
CA VAL A 54 17.86 35.58 -3.14
C VAL A 54 16.58 36.04 -2.46
N ALA A 55 16.67 37.12 -1.69
CA ALA A 55 15.55 37.66 -0.92
C ALA A 55 15.22 39.09 -1.34
N ALA A 56 13.93 39.43 -1.31
CA ALA A 56 13.45 40.80 -1.54
C ALA A 56 13.49 41.64 -0.26
N TYR A 57 13.17 41.00 0.87
CA TYR A 57 13.11 41.64 2.18
C TYR A 57 13.85 40.79 3.21
N ASN A 58 14.63 41.46 4.06
CA ASN A 58 15.10 40.93 5.33
C ASN A 58 14.26 41.58 6.44
N VAL A 59 13.62 40.79 7.29
CA VAL A 59 12.71 41.32 8.34
C VAL A 59 13.38 42.34 9.27
N GLN A 60 14.70 42.24 9.49
CA GLN A 60 15.45 43.14 10.36
C GLN A 60 15.57 44.56 9.78
N ASP A 61 15.57 44.69 8.45
CA ASP A 61 15.57 46.01 7.77
C ASP A 61 14.27 46.79 8.05
N PHE A 62 13.24 46.10 8.55
CA PHE A 62 11.92 46.65 8.89
C PHE A 62 11.63 46.63 10.40
N GLY A 63 12.68 46.52 11.22
CA GLY A 63 12.57 46.64 12.68
C GLY A 63 12.02 45.41 13.40
N ALA A 64 11.87 44.27 12.72
CA ALA A 64 11.55 43.01 13.40
C ALA A 64 12.79 42.48 14.14
N THR A 65 12.79 42.57 15.47
CA THR A 65 13.89 42.09 16.31
C THR A 65 13.70 40.60 16.66
N GLY A 66 14.77 39.82 16.54
CA GLY A 66 14.84 38.42 16.98
C GLY A 66 15.21 38.27 18.46
N ASP A 67 14.72 39.17 19.32
CA ASP A 67 15.14 39.31 20.73
C ASP A 67 14.39 38.38 21.72
N GLY A 68 13.36 37.68 21.26
CA GLY A 68 12.49 36.81 22.05
C GLY A 68 11.47 37.55 22.93
N VAL A 69 11.27 38.85 22.71
CA VAL A 69 10.42 39.73 23.52
C VAL A 69 9.44 40.52 22.64
N THR A 70 9.93 41.17 21.60
CA THR A 70 9.16 42.09 20.75
C THR A 70 8.22 41.32 19.83
N ASP A 71 6.92 41.63 19.88
CA ASP A 71 5.93 41.05 18.98
C ASP A 71 6.07 41.66 17.58
N VAL A 72 6.48 40.82 16.63
CA VAL A 72 6.76 41.21 15.25
C VAL A 72 5.71 40.70 14.27
N THR A 73 4.57 40.20 14.76
CA THR A 73 3.48 39.63 13.94
C THR A 73 3.08 40.57 12.80
N ALA A 74 2.82 41.85 13.11
CA ALA A 74 2.35 42.83 12.13
C ALA A 74 3.39 43.09 11.03
N THR A 75 4.68 43.17 11.39
CA THR A 75 5.76 43.37 10.42
C THR A 75 5.90 42.18 9.49
N PHE A 76 5.82 40.95 10.01
CA PHE A 76 5.88 39.74 9.18
C PHE A 76 4.73 39.71 8.18
N GLN A 77 3.48 39.91 8.63
CA GLN A 77 2.33 39.86 7.73
C GLN A 77 2.36 40.99 6.68
N MET A 78 2.73 42.21 7.08
CA MET A 78 2.86 43.34 6.15
C MET A 78 3.86 43.07 5.02
N LEU A 79 5.00 42.44 5.33
CA LEU A 79 6.01 42.07 4.33
C LEU A 79 5.55 40.91 3.44
N LEU A 80 4.84 39.91 3.99
CA LEU A 80 4.22 38.84 3.20
C LEU A 80 3.18 39.41 2.23
N ASP A 81 2.32 40.31 2.68
CA ASP A 81 1.32 40.98 1.84
C ASP A 81 1.99 41.86 0.75
N SER A 82 3.11 42.49 1.08
CA SER A 82 3.90 43.25 0.10
C SER A 82 4.51 42.36 -0.98
N LEU A 83 5.00 41.17 -0.61
CA LEU A 83 5.48 40.18 -1.59
C LEU A 83 4.35 39.64 -2.47
N ASP A 84 3.13 39.51 -1.95
CA ASP A 84 1.97 39.09 -2.73
C ASP A 84 1.63 40.11 -3.82
N ARG A 85 1.62 41.40 -3.47
CA ARG A 85 1.45 42.50 -4.44
C ARG A 85 2.59 42.59 -5.45
N LEU A 86 3.82 42.25 -5.04
CA LEU A 86 4.96 42.12 -5.97
C LEU A 86 4.85 40.90 -6.90
N GLY A 87 4.01 39.91 -6.57
CA GLY A 87 3.83 38.68 -7.35
C GLY A 87 4.73 37.52 -6.95
N GLY A 88 5.37 37.57 -5.78
CA GLY A 88 6.17 36.49 -5.19
C GLY A 88 7.54 36.93 -4.70
N GLY A 89 8.28 35.98 -4.12
CA GLY A 89 9.64 36.20 -3.62
C GLY A 89 9.87 35.60 -2.24
N THR A 90 11.03 35.89 -1.68
CA THR A 90 11.47 35.37 -0.38
C THR A 90 11.52 36.48 0.66
N LEU A 91 10.86 36.25 1.80
CA LEU A 91 11.04 36.97 3.06
C LEU A 91 12.13 36.25 3.87
N PHE A 92 13.28 36.87 4.02
CA PHE A 92 14.39 36.31 4.79
C PHE A 92 14.28 36.68 6.28
N VAL A 93 14.52 35.70 7.13
CA VAL A 93 14.42 35.81 8.59
C VAL A 93 15.74 35.34 9.23
N PRO A 94 16.68 36.25 9.54
CA PRO A 94 17.96 35.87 10.16
C PRO A 94 17.77 35.12 11.48
N GLU A 95 18.79 34.41 11.94
CA GLU A 95 18.79 33.74 13.25
C GLU A 95 18.33 34.68 14.37
N GLY A 96 17.52 34.15 15.28
CA GLY A 96 16.93 34.90 16.38
C GLY A 96 15.64 34.25 16.87
N LYS A 97 15.09 34.81 17.94
CA LYS A 97 13.80 34.41 18.52
C LYS A 97 12.75 35.47 18.21
N TYR A 98 11.79 35.16 17.35
CA TYR A 98 10.78 36.12 16.90
C TYR A 98 9.45 35.80 17.56
N VAL A 99 8.93 36.73 18.37
CA VAL A 99 7.62 36.58 19.02
C VAL A 99 6.52 36.87 18.02
N ILE A 100 5.66 35.88 17.77
CA ILE A 100 4.49 36.00 16.92
C ILE A 100 3.25 35.65 17.76
N ARG A 101 2.55 36.68 18.26
CA ARG A 101 1.34 36.47 19.08
C ARG A 101 0.08 36.20 18.26
N GLY A 102 0.08 36.59 16.99
CA GLY A 102 -1.02 36.29 16.06
C GLY A 102 -0.78 35.05 15.20
N ASN A 103 -1.40 35.06 14.02
CA ASN A 103 -1.29 34.02 13.00
C ASN A 103 -0.66 34.62 11.74
N LEU A 104 -0.02 33.80 10.92
CA LEU A 104 0.54 34.20 9.63
C LEU A 104 -0.19 33.51 8.48
N GLU A 105 -0.66 34.26 7.50
CA GLU A 105 -1.10 33.73 6.20
C GLU A 105 0.02 33.95 5.20
N ILE A 106 0.55 32.87 4.62
CA ILE A 106 1.59 32.94 3.60
C ILE A 106 0.91 32.87 2.22
N PRO A 107 0.92 33.98 1.45
CA PRO A 107 0.24 34.04 0.16
C PRO A 107 0.94 33.24 -0.95
N LYS A 108 0.33 33.24 -2.13
CA LYS A 108 0.69 32.35 -3.23
C LYS A 108 2.10 32.64 -3.74
N GLY A 109 2.94 31.61 -3.86
CA GLY A 109 4.27 31.76 -4.45
C GLY A 109 5.32 32.46 -3.59
N ILE A 110 5.03 32.68 -2.31
CA ILE A 110 5.90 33.36 -1.37
C ILE A 110 6.58 32.35 -0.45
N THR A 111 7.85 32.61 -0.17
CA THR A 111 8.66 31.82 0.75
C THR A 111 8.99 32.64 1.98
N ILE A 112 8.70 32.13 3.18
CA ILE A 112 9.40 32.56 4.40
C ILE A 112 10.59 31.63 4.60
N ARG A 113 11.79 32.21 4.73
CA ARG A 113 13.03 31.44 4.83
C ARG A 113 13.92 31.94 5.95
N GLY A 114 14.25 31.07 6.88
CA GLY A 114 15.13 31.38 7.99
C GLY A 114 16.58 30.95 7.80
N GLU A 115 17.29 30.87 8.93
CA GLU A 115 18.59 30.22 9.06
C GLU A 115 18.43 28.98 9.93
N TRP A 116 18.81 27.81 9.41
CA TRP A 116 18.54 26.55 10.09
C TRP A 116 19.77 25.67 10.20
N SER A 117 20.02 25.23 11.43
CA SER A 117 20.92 24.11 11.70
C SER A 117 20.08 22.85 11.82
N LYS A 118 20.47 21.78 11.12
CA LYS A 118 19.81 20.48 11.26
C LYS A 118 19.80 20.06 12.74
N PRO A 119 18.63 19.88 13.36
CA PRO A 119 18.57 19.59 14.78
C PRO A 119 19.09 18.18 15.06
N VAL A 120 19.68 18.01 16.24
CA VAL A 120 20.17 16.72 16.74
C VAL A 120 19.40 16.39 18.01
N LYS A 121 18.88 15.16 18.14
CA LYS A 121 18.16 14.69 19.33
C LYS A 121 18.98 14.96 20.59
N GLY A 122 18.36 15.55 21.61
CA GLY A 122 19.03 15.83 22.88
C GLY A 122 19.99 17.03 22.86
N GLN A 123 20.09 17.78 21.76
CA GLN A 123 20.95 18.97 21.64
C GLN A 123 20.14 20.25 21.49
N PRO A 124 20.70 21.42 21.86
CA PRO A 124 20.02 22.70 21.73
C PRO A 124 19.61 23.01 20.28
N ILE A 125 18.40 23.56 20.12
CA ILE A 125 17.91 24.06 18.84
C ILE A 125 18.50 25.46 18.59
N GLN A 126 18.98 25.69 17.37
CA GLN A 126 19.64 26.92 16.94
C GLN A 126 19.01 27.46 15.65
N GLY A 127 19.36 28.68 15.26
CA GLY A 127 18.84 29.31 14.05
C GLY A 127 17.61 30.19 14.30
N THR A 128 16.80 30.36 13.26
CA THR A 128 15.58 31.15 13.30
C THR A 128 14.47 30.40 14.04
N ILE A 129 14.00 30.96 15.15
CA ILE A 129 12.96 30.38 16.00
C ILE A 129 11.74 31.31 16.01
N LEU A 130 10.62 30.84 15.48
CA LEU A 130 9.32 31.50 15.63
C LEU A 130 8.66 31.03 16.93
N MET A 131 8.36 31.98 17.81
CA MET A 131 7.70 31.74 19.09
C MET A 131 6.19 31.93 18.94
N ALA A 132 5.44 30.84 18.99
CA ALA A 132 4.00 30.80 18.75
C ALA A 132 3.18 30.80 20.05
N TYR A 133 2.10 31.59 20.08
CA TYR A 133 1.23 31.75 21.26
C TYR A 133 -0.27 31.59 20.95
N ALA A 134 -0.71 31.90 19.73
CA ALA A 134 -2.12 31.90 19.36
C ALA A 134 -2.78 30.51 19.46
N GLY A 135 -4.08 30.47 19.81
CA GLY A 135 -4.91 29.26 19.76
C GLY A 135 -4.76 28.29 20.95
N ARG A 136 -4.04 28.66 22.00
CA ARG A 136 -3.86 27.85 23.21
C ARG A 136 -5.20 27.36 23.78
N GLY A 137 -5.31 26.06 24.02
CA GLY A 137 -6.48 25.40 24.58
C GLY A 137 -7.52 24.96 23.55
N ASN A 138 -7.34 25.25 22.25
CA ASN A 138 -8.31 24.92 21.21
C ASN A 138 -7.64 24.44 19.92
N GLU A 139 -7.69 23.14 19.64
CA GLU A 139 -7.15 22.57 18.39
C GLU A 139 -7.88 23.03 17.12
N ASN A 140 -9.10 23.53 17.22
CA ASN A 140 -9.87 24.03 16.09
C ASN A 140 -9.77 25.56 15.91
N ALA A 141 -8.91 26.23 16.68
CA ALA A 141 -8.61 27.65 16.48
C ALA A 141 -7.87 27.89 15.15
N THR A 142 -7.66 29.15 14.80
CA THR A 142 -6.87 29.53 13.62
C THR A 142 -5.44 28.96 13.73
N PRO A 143 -4.96 28.22 12.71
CA PRO A 143 -3.59 27.67 12.66
C PRO A 143 -2.53 28.76 12.80
N PHE A 144 -1.37 28.42 13.39
CA PHE A 144 -0.28 29.39 13.56
C PHE A 144 0.20 29.94 12.21
N ILE A 145 0.49 29.04 11.26
CA ILE A 145 0.78 29.39 9.86
C ILE A 145 -0.27 28.73 8.96
N THR A 146 -0.91 29.51 8.11
CA THR A 146 -1.76 29.01 7.01
C THR A 146 -1.07 29.26 5.68
N MET A 147 -0.91 28.21 4.90
CA MET A 147 -0.21 28.22 3.62
C MET A 147 -1.19 28.08 2.46
N VAL A 148 -1.14 28.99 1.48
CA VAL A 148 -1.89 28.82 0.21
C VAL A 148 -1.01 28.24 -0.89
N SER A 149 -1.55 28.09 -2.10
CA SER A 149 -0.87 27.46 -3.24
C SER A 149 0.58 27.90 -3.45
N SER A 150 1.48 26.94 -3.68
CA SER A 150 2.90 27.22 -4.03
C SER A 150 3.68 28.09 -3.03
N SER A 151 3.17 28.26 -1.82
CA SER A 151 3.89 28.96 -0.74
C SER A 151 4.90 28.02 -0.08
N ALA A 152 5.85 28.59 0.66
CA ALA A 152 6.86 27.81 1.36
C ALA A 152 7.21 28.35 2.74
N VAL A 153 7.43 27.42 3.68
CA VAL A 153 8.10 27.64 4.96
C VAL A 153 9.40 26.84 4.93
N MET A 154 10.53 27.54 5.04
CA MET A 154 11.84 26.93 4.90
C MET A 154 12.80 27.34 6.01
N ASP A 155 13.64 26.41 6.44
CA ASP A 155 14.81 26.68 7.29
C ASP A 155 14.44 27.40 8.61
N ILE A 156 13.43 26.90 9.35
CA ILE A 156 12.90 27.54 10.57
C ILE A 156 12.56 26.52 11.65
N ALA A 157 12.73 26.89 12.93
CA ALA A 157 12.13 26.20 14.06
C ALA A 157 10.88 26.93 14.57
N VAL A 158 9.87 26.17 15.02
CA VAL A 158 8.69 26.70 15.70
C VAL A 158 8.62 26.14 17.11
N TRP A 159 8.46 27.03 18.09
CA TRP A 159 8.40 26.70 19.51
C TRP A 159 7.19 27.38 20.16
N TYR A 160 6.50 26.65 21.03
CA TYR A 160 5.38 27.13 21.85
C TYR A 160 5.85 27.33 23.30
N PRO A 161 6.14 28.58 23.73
CA PRO A 161 6.73 28.83 25.05
C PRO A 161 5.82 28.46 26.23
N GLU A 162 4.50 28.52 26.02
CA GLU A 162 3.48 28.26 27.04
C GLU A 162 2.96 26.81 27.06
N GLN A 163 3.58 25.93 26.27
CA GLN A 163 3.34 24.50 26.32
C GLN A 163 4.14 23.90 27.48
N LEU A 164 3.43 23.26 28.42
CA LEU A 164 4.04 22.75 29.66
C LEU A 164 4.12 21.22 29.64
N PRO A 165 5.28 20.62 29.96
CA PRO A 165 5.48 19.17 29.83
C PRO A 165 4.63 18.32 30.77
N ASN A 166 4.18 18.89 31.90
CA ASN A 166 3.32 18.19 32.87
C ASN A 166 1.83 18.57 32.72
N ALA A 167 1.49 19.42 31.74
CA ALA A 167 0.13 19.90 31.49
C ALA A 167 -0.04 20.21 30.00
N ILE A 168 0.10 19.17 29.17
CA ILE A 168 0.02 19.27 27.72
C ILE A 168 -1.33 19.89 27.32
N THR A 169 -1.27 21.05 26.67
CA THR A 169 -2.42 21.85 26.26
C THR A 169 -2.58 21.78 24.75
N ALA A 170 -3.82 21.64 24.27
CA ALA A 170 -4.12 21.62 22.85
C ALA A 170 -3.75 22.96 22.18
N TYR A 171 -3.22 22.89 20.96
CA TYR A 171 -3.04 24.02 20.05
C TYR A 171 -3.53 23.61 18.66
N PRO A 172 -3.97 24.56 17.82
CA PRO A 172 -4.30 24.27 16.44
C PRO A 172 -3.06 23.79 15.66
N PRO A 173 -3.23 23.31 14.42
CA PRO A 173 -2.10 22.97 13.56
C PRO A 173 -1.06 24.09 13.56
N THR A 174 0.21 23.71 13.73
CA THR A 174 1.33 24.66 13.63
C THR A 174 1.42 25.19 12.20
N ILE A 175 1.28 24.29 11.23
CA ILE A 175 1.19 24.62 9.82
C ILE A 175 -0.06 23.94 9.26
N LEU A 176 -0.98 24.74 8.72
CA LEU A 176 -2.08 24.26 7.90
C LEU A 176 -1.72 24.46 6.42
N ILE A 177 -1.63 23.35 5.68
CA ILE A 177 -1.50 23.38 4.23
C ILE A 177 -2.90 23.45 3.61
N GLY A 178 -3.15 24.54 2.90
CA GLY A 178 -4.41 24.83 2.25
C GLY A 178 -5.37 25.60 3.16
N LYS A 179 -6.00 26.64 2.61
CA LYS A 179 -7.02 27.43 3.30
C LYS A 179 -8.38 26.69 3.24
N PRO A 180 -9.14 26.57 4.34
CA PRO A 180 -10.47 25.99 4.29
C PRO A 180 -11.38 26.77 3.32
N ASN A 181 -12.17 26.05 2.53
CA ASN A 181 -13.10 26.58 1.50
C ASN A 181 -12.43 27.40 0.40
N TYR A 182 -11.17 27.09 0.12
CA TYR A 182 -10.39 27.71 -0.95
C TYR A 182 -10.15 26.71 -2.08
N PHE A 183 -10.54 27.07 -3.30
CA PHE A 183 -10.21 26.30 -4.50
C PHE A 183 -8.81 26.67 -4.97
N GLY A 184 -7.89 25.71 -4.96
CA GLY A 184 -6.49 25.95 -5.28
C GLY A 184 -5.54 25.80 -4.10
N ASN A 185 -5.61 24.69 -3.35
CA ASN A 185 -4.79 24.42 -2.16
C ASN A 185 -3.58 23.52 -2.45
N GLU A 186 -2.80 23.78 -3.51
CA GLU A 186 -1.81 22.82 -4.04
C GLU A 186 -0.34 23.28 -3.95
N TYR A 187 0.56 22.29 -3.90
CA TYR A 187 2.02 22.46 -4.03
C TYR A 187 2.66 23.39 -2.99
N ALA A 188 2.14 23.40 -1.77
CA ALA A 188 2.81 24.05 -0.63
C ALA A 188 4.06 23.27 -0.21
N ASN A 189 5.10 23.98 0.22
CA ASN A 189 6.41 23.42 0.53
C ASN A 189 6.79 23.67 2.00
N VAL A 190 7.03 22.61 2.77
CA VAL A 190 7.58 22.71 4.13
C VAL A 190 8.94 22.02 4.13
N LYS A 191 10.03 22.79 4.19
CA LYS A 191 11.39 22.25 4.05
C LYS A 191 12.27 22.65 5.23
N ASN A 192 13.02 21.72 5.81
CA ASN A 192 13.95 22.00 6.91
C ASN A 192 13.27 22.73 8.09
N VAL A 193 12.21 22.12 8.63
CA VAL A 193 11.42 22.71 9.72
C VAL A 193 11.56 21.90 11.01
N THR A 194 11.77 22.57 12.14
CA THR A 194 11.81 21.95 13.46
C THR A 194 10.58 22.31 14.29
N LEU A 195 9.73 21.33 14.58
CA LEU A 195 8.54 21.45 15.42
C LEU A 195 8.90 21.11 16.87
N VAL A 196 9.37 22.09 17.65
CA VAL A 196 9.98 21.80 18.96
C VAL A 196 9.03 21.08 19.91
N ASN A 197 7.81 21.60 20.08
CA ASN A 197 6.81 21.08 21.03
C ASN A 197 5.38 21.37 20.55
N ALA A 198 5.16 21.32 19.24
CA ALA A 198 3.87 21.52 18.61
C ALA A 198 2.83 20.52 19.14
N TYR A 199 1.62 20.96 19.47
CA TYR A 199 0.56 20.01 19.79
C TYR A 199 0.16 19.21 18.53
N SER A 200 -0.24 19.92 17.48
CA SER A 200 -0.44 19.37 16.14
C SER A 200 0.54 20.05 15.19
N GLY A 201 1.30 19.24 14.44
CA GLY A 201 2.36 19.69 13.56
C GLY A 201 1.83 20.25 12.23
N ILE A 202 2.00 19.48 11.16
CA ILE A 202 1.61 19.85 9.79
C ILE A 202 0.34 19.12 9.42
N ILE A 203 -0.74 19.85 9.19
CA ILE A 203 -2.04 19.28 8.86
C ILE A 203 -2.50 19.82 7.51
N PHE A 204 -3.13 18.97 6.71
CA PHE A 204 -3.76 19.37 5.46
C PHE A 204 -5.20 19.77 5.72
N SER A 205 -5.67 20.79 5.01
CA SER A 205 -7.08 21.15 5.04
C SER A 205 -7.95 19.96 4.67
N ARG A 206 -8.73 19.49 5.65
CA ARG A 206 -9.64 18.34 5.48
C ARG A 206 -10.85 18.67 4.62
N GLN A 207 -11.20 19.97 4.52
CA GLN A 207 -12.47 20.40 3.94
C GLN A 207 -12.45 20.48 2.40
N ASN A 208 -11.30 20.83 1.80
CA ASN A 208 -11.19 21.01 0.35
C ASN A 208 -9.87 20.42 -0.11
N GLY A 209 -9.93 19.45 -1.04
CA GLY A 209 -8.75 18.70 -1.46
C GLY A 209 -7.67 19.61 -2.02
N GLY A 210 -6.53 19.63 -1.32
CA GLY A 210 -5.26 20.12 -1.84
C GLY A 210 -4.51 19.00 -2.56
N ALA A 211 -3.43 19.36 -3.26
CA ALA A 211 -2.73 18.44 -4.14
C ALA A 211 -1.21 18.70 -4.11
N GLY A 212 -0.42 17.62 -4.14
CA GLY A 212 1.03 17.69 -4.35
C GLY A 212 1.90 18.48 -3.35
N PRO A 213 1.69 18.41 -2.03
CA PRO A 213 2.61 19.00 -1.07
C PRO A 213 4.03 18.45 -1.19
N VAL A 214 5.00 19.26 -0.77
CA VAL A 214 6.38 18.82 -0.58
C VAL A 214 6.80 19.09 0.87
N ILE A 215 6.89 18.02 1.65
CA ILE A 215 7.41 18.02 3.01
C ILE A 215 8.79 17.34 2.96
N ASN A 216 9.85 18.07 3.30
CA ASN A 216 11.21 17.54 3.25
C ASN A 216 12.04 18.05 4.44
N GLY A 217 12.56 17.15 5.30
CA GLY A 217 13.40 17.57 6.42
C GLY A 217 12.59 18.18 7.56
N VAL A 218 11.66 17.42 8.13
CA VAL A 218 10.86 17.87 9.28
C VAL A 218 11.23 17.09 10.52
N TYR A 219 11.60 17.81 11.57
CA TYR A 219 12.15 17.25 12.81
C TYR A 219 11.35 17.76 14.01
N GLY A 220 11.36 17.05 15.13
CA GLY A 220 10.89 17.62 16.39
C GLY A 220 10.07 16.68 17.28
N THR A 221 9.31 17.28 18.19
CA THR A 221 8.44 16.59 19.13
C THR A 221 6.99 17.07 18.98
N PRO A 222 6.31 16.75 17.86
CA PRO A 222 4.87 16.91 17.79
C PRO A 222 4.21 16.02 18.84
N LEU A 223 3.27 16.57 19.59
CA LEU A 223 2.72 15.92 20.77
C LEU A 223 1.56 15.00 20.37
N SER A 224 0.48 15.56 19.80
CA SER A 224 -0.72 14.81 19.40
C SER A 224 -0.56 14.18 18.02
N ARG A 225 -0.23 15.00 17.02
CA ARG A 225 -0.10 14.57 15.62
C ARG A 225 1.08 15.26 14.95
N GLY A 226 1.95 14.48 14.32
CA GLY A 226 3.07 15.01 13.55
C GLY A 226 2.63 15.55 12.20
N ILE A 227 2.27 14.66 11.28
CA ILE A 227 1.78 15.00 9.94
C ILE A 227 0.46 14.27 9.72
N GLU A 228 -0.60 14.99 9.31
CA GLU A 228 -1.87 14.38 8.91
C GLU A 228 -2.37 14.94 7.59
N PHE A 229 -2.66 14.05 6.65
CA PHE A 229 -3.29 14.39 5.39
C PHE A 229 -4.58 13.61 5.17
N ASP A 230 -5.59 14.32 4.70
CA ASP A 230 -6.90 13.81 4.34
C ASP A 230 -7.41 14.58 3.13
N ASN A 231 -8.28 13.92 2.37
CA ASN A 231 -8.92 14.44 1.18
C ASN A 231 -7.97 14.94 0.07
N MET A 232 -6.75 14.42 -0.03
CA MET A 232 -5.76 14.87 -1.02
C MET A 232 -6.04 14.28 -2.42
N VAL A 233 -5.93 15.10 -3.48
CA VAL A 233 -6.37 14.79 -4.87
C VAL A 233 -5.24 14.68 -5.92
N ASP A 234 -3.96 14.79 -5.52
CA ASP A 234 -2.77 14.62 -6.37
C ASP A 234 -1.58 14.21 -5.48
N VAL A 235 -0.46 13.80 -6.09
CA VAL A 235 0.60 13.04 -5.41
C VAL A 235 1.49 13.89 -4.52
N GLY A 236 1.53 13.62 -3.21
CA GLY A 236 2.40 14.31 -2.24
C GLY A 236 3.80 13.69 -2.09
N ARG A 237 4.78 14.50 -1.65
CA ARG A 237 6.11 14.05 -1.19
C ARG A 237 6.26 14.32 0.29
N ILE A 238 6.51 13.27 1.07
CA ILE A 238 6.83 13.33 2.50
C ILE A 238 8.17 12.62 2.66
N ASP A 239 9.23 13.40 2.84
CA ASP A 239 10.59 12.88 2.86
C ASP A 239 11.38 13.43 4.06
N TRP A 240 12.32 12.66 4.59
CA TRP A 240 13.19 13.07 5.70
C TRP A 240 12.42 13.60 6.92
N VAL A 241 11.58 12.76 7.52
CA VAL A 241 10.84 13.10 8.76
C VAL A 241 11.48 12.38 9.94
N ASP A 242 11.77 13.08 11.04
CA ASP A 242 12.29 12.46 12.27
C ASP A 242 11.63 13.05 13.52
N PHE A 243 10.73 12.28 14.14
CA PHE A 243 10.00 12.68 15.34
C PHE A 243 10.42 11.86 16.55
N ALA A 244 10.76 12.58 17.63
CA ALA A 244 11.20 11.99 18.88
C ALA A 244 11.00 12.97 20.06
N PRO A 245 10.65 12.49 21.27
CA PRO A 245 10.59 13.30 22.50
C PRO A 245 11.86 14.11 22.80
N GLU A 246 13.01 13.60 22.37
CA GLU A 246 14.34 14.13 22.70
C GLU A 246 14.64 15.49 22.04
N TYR A 247 13.88 15.88 21.00
CA TYR A 247 14.01 17.22 20.41
C TYR A 247 13.49 18.31 21.34
N TRP A 248 12.39 18.10 22.09
CA TRP A 248 11.91 19.07 23.07
C TRP A 248 12.77 19.08 24.34
N SER A 249 13.02 17.90 24.94
CA SER A 249 13.78 17.83 26.20
C SER A 249 15.23 18.31 26.04
N GLY A 250 15.82 18.13 24.87
CA GLY A 250 17.18 18.60 24.55
C GLY A 250 17.24 20.04 24.04
N SER A 251 16.11 20.68 23.76
CA SER A 251 16.06 21.90 22.92
C SER A 251 16.85 23.09 23.44
N GLY A 252 17.21 23.13 24.73
CA GLY A 252 17.83 24.29 25.36
C GLY A 252 16.93 25.53 25.45
N LEU A 253 15.64 25.39 25.11
CA LEU A 253 14.64 26.45 25.21
C LEU A 253 13.96 26.42 26.58
N ALA A 254 13.34 27.54 26.96
CA ALA A 254 12.64 27.64 28.24
C ALA A 254 11.53 26.57 28.32
N ASN A 255 11.29 26.05 29.52
CA ASN A 255 10.33 24.96 29.78
C ASN A 255 10.65 23.62 29.07
N ALA A 256 11.86 23.43 28.54
CA ALA A 256 12.31 22.12 28.08
C ALA A 256 12.24 21.10 29.24
N PRO A 257 11.55 19.96 29.08
CA PRO A 257 11.45 18.96 30.13
C PRO A 257 12.75 18.19 30.35
N ALA A 258 12.88 17.57 31.52
CA ALA A 258 13.89 16.53 31.72
C ALA A 258 13.66 15.36 30.73
N PRO A 259 14.70 14.69 30.22
CA PRO A 259 14.58 13.65 29.17
C PRO A 259 13.58 12.52 29.43
N ASN A 260 13.34 12.18 30.70
CA ASN A 260 12.41 11.12 31.11
C ASN A 260 11.15 11.66 31.82
N GLY A 261 10.74 12.91 31.52
CA GLY A 261 9.58 13.54 32.13
C GLY A 261 8.22 12.98 31.66
N ALA A 262 7.14 13.42 32.31
CA ALA A 262 5.77 12.93 32.08
C ALA A 262 5.27 13.14 30.63
N PHE A 263 5.77 14.15 29.92
CA PHE A 263 5.43 14.41 28.52
C PHE A 263 5.73 13.20 27.60
N LYS A 264 6.82 12.46 27.85
CA LYS A 264 7.19 11.27 27.05
C LYS A 264 6.15 10.16 27.20
N THR A 265 5.70 9.92 28.43
CA THR A 265 4.59 8.99 28.71
C THR A 265 3.29 9.45 28.06
N TRP A 266 3.03 10.76 28.04
CA TRP A 266 1.85 11.29 27.36
C TRP A 266 1.93 11.04 25.85
N ILE A 267 3.08 11.29 25.19
CA ILE A 267 3.27 11.04 23.75
C ILE A 267 3.14 9.55 23.45
N TYR A 268 3.76 8.68 24.25
CA TYR A 268 3.69 7.23 24.08
C TYR A 268 2.26 6.68 24.17
N ASN A 269 1.35 7.38 24.86
CA ASN A 269 -0.05 6.97 24.99
C ASN A 269 -1.02 7.69 24.03
N ASN A 270 -0.63 8.83 23.45
CA ASN A 270 -1.55 9.68 22.69
C ASN A 270 -1.03 10.09 21.31
N GLY A 271 0.28 10.23 21.15
CA GLY A 271 0.90 10.82 19.96
C GLY A 271 0.90 9.89 18.76
N THR A 272 0.59 10.43 17.58
CA THR A 272 0.76 9.75 16.30
C THR A 272 1.75 10.49 15.41
N GLY A 273 2.75 9.78 14.89
CA GLY A 273 3.77 10.36 14.02
C GLY A 273 3.19 10.84 12.69
N ILE A 274 2.75 9.90 11.85
CA ILE A 274 2.11 10.17 10.56
C ILE A 274 0.70 9.56 10.53
N VAL A 275 -0.27 10.35 10.06
CA VAL A 275 -1.63 9.92 9.78
C VAL A 275 -1.93 10.11 8.29
N MET A 276 -2.02 9.00 7.57
CA MET A 276 -2.44 8.98 6.18
C MET A 276 -3.91 8.56 6.09
N ARG A 277 -4.77 9.45 5.57
CA ARG A 277 -6.18 9.17 5.29
C ARG A 277 -6.44 9.16 3.80
N ARG A 278 -7.64 9.55 3.34
CA ARG A 278 -7.93 9.59 1.90
C ARG A 278 -6.87 10.44 1.19
N ASN A 279 -6.15 9.78 0.30
CA ASN A 279 -5.15 10.39 -0.54
C ASN A 279 -5.15 9.67 -1.89
N ASP A 280 -5.06 10.43 -2.96
CA ASP A 280 -4.88 9.92 -4.32
C ASP A 280 -3.37 9.73 -4.57
N TRP A 281 -2.72 8.86 -3.77
CA TRP A 281 -1.29 8.50 -3.79
C TRP A 281 -0.34 9.52 -3.15
N SER A 282 0.70 9.04 -2.46
CA SER A 282 1.86 9.82 -2.04
C SER A 282 3.13 8.99 -1.89
N TYR A 283 4.27 9.67 -1.96
CA TYR A 283 5.59 9.15 -1.61
C TYR A 283 5.92 9.51 -0.16
N THR A 284 6.17 8.49 0.66
CA THR A 284 6.62 8.65 2.05
C THR A 284 7.97 7.96 2.21
N THR A 285 9.05 8.72 2.27
CA THR A 285 10.42 8.17 2.28
C THR A 285 11.25 8.69 3.45
N ASN A 286 12.22 7.90 3.90
CA ASN A 286 13.20 8.33 4.92
C ASN A 286 12.54 8.89 6.19
N VAL A 287 11.64 8.12 6.81
CA VAL A 287 10.94 8.53 8.04
C VAL A 287 11.49 7.78 9.24
N THR A 288 11.66 8.48 10.37
CA THR A 288 11.96 7.91 11.67
C THR A 288 10.94 8.41 12.71
N ILE A 289 10.21 7.51 13.36
CA ILE A 289 9.29 7.87 14.45
C ILE A 289 9.68 7.07 15.70
N ASP A 290 9.96 7.78 16.79
CA ASP A 290 10.54 7.22 17.99
C ASP A 290 9.75 7.61 19.26
N GLY A 291 9.20 6.63 19.98
CA GLY A 291 8.55 6.86 21.27
C GLY A 291 7.09 7.32 21.20
N TYR A 292 6.34 6.98 20.14
CA TYR A 292 4.95 7.38 19.92
C TYR A 292 3.96 6.24 20.20
N ASN A 293 2.69 6.61 20.44
CA ASN A 293 1.59 5.63 20.51
C ASN A 293 1.42 4.91 19.17
N VAL A 294 1.36 5.68 18.09
CA VAL A 294 1.32 5.13 16.73
C VAL A 294 2.41 5.80 15.89
N GLY A 295 3.31 5.00 15.32
CA GLY A 295 4.32 5.51 14.40
C GLY A 295 3.68 6.02 13.10
N TYR A 296 2.96 5.13 12.42
CA TYR A 296 2.23 5.40 11.19
C TYR A 296 0.80 4.83 11.26
N LEU A 297 -0.19 5.66 10.96
CA LEU A 297 -1.60 5.28 10.88
C LEU A 297 -2.12 5.42 9.46
N SER A 298 -2.59 4.31 8.89
CA SER A 298 -3.44 4.27 7.70
C SER A 298 -4.90 4.26 8.13
N GLY A 299 -5.61 5.37 7.98
CA GLY A 299 -6.96 5.54 8.51
C GLY A 299 -8.01 5.90 7.46
N MET A 300 -9.28 5.73 7.80
CA MET A 300 -10.38 6.29 7.00
C MET A 300 -10.35 7.82 7.02
N SER A 301 -10.85 8.43 5.94
CA SER A 301 -11.10 9.88 5.91
C SER A 301 -12.08 10.28 7.01
N VAL A 302 -11.81 11.43 7.64
CA VAL A 302 -12.71 12.03 8.64
C VAL A 302 -13.77 12.91 7.99
N THR A 303 -13.59 13.31 6.72
CA THR A 303 -14.53 14.18 5.97
C THR A 303 -15.24 13.49 4.82
N THR A 304 -14.71 12.37 4.30
CA THR A 304 -15.29 11.64 3.17
C THR A 304 -15.53 10.17 3.55
N PRO A 305 -16.70 9.85 4.12
CA PRO A 305 -16.99 8.51 4.64
C PRO A 305 -16.67 7.39 3.64
N GLY A 306 -16.01 6.33 4.13
CA GLY A 306 -15.62 5.17 3.33
C GLY A 306 -14.37 5.36 2.46
N SER A 307 -13.82 6.57 2.36
CA SER A 307 -12.59 6.80 1.61
C SER A 307 -11.35 6.45 2.43
N ILE A 308 -10.42 5.74 1.79
CA ILE A 308 -9.27 5.09 2.42
C ILE A 308 -8.00 5.27 1.59
N PRO A 309 -6.81 5.27 2.22
CA PRO A 309 -5.54 5.51 1.56
C PRO A 309 -5.00 4.38 0.69
N ASN A 310 -4.24 4.76 -0.34
CA ASN A 310 -3.14 4.00 -0.93
C ASN A 310 -1.83 4.80 -0.75
N GLY A 311 -0.67 4.25 -1.11
CA GLY A 311 0.59 5.02 -1.03
C GLY A 311 1.86 4.18 -1.00
N HIS A 312 2.99 4.87 -1.18
CA HIS A 312 4.31 4.25 -1.36
C HIS A 312 5.23 4.63 -0.21
N HIS A 313 5.83 3.64 0.43
CA HIS A 313 6.68 3.84 1.60
C HIS A 313 8.04 3.17 1.39
N TYR A 314 9.13 3.93 1.58
CA TYR A 314 10.49 3.41 1.45
C TYR A 314 11.43 3.93 2.55
N ASN A 315 12.18 3.05 3.20
CA ASN A 315 13.15 3.41 4.24
C ASN A 315 12.49 4.09 5.46
N LEU A 316 11.60 3.36 6.14
CA LEU A 316 10.90 3.82 7.35
C LEU A 316 11.45 3.12 8.59
N ASN A 317 11.67 3.87 9.67
CA ASN A 317 12.20 3.38 10.94
C ASN A 317 11.25 3.72 12.08
N PHE A 318 10.81 2.71 12.81
CA PHE A 318 9.93 2.86 13.95
C PHE A 318 10.62 2.30 15.19
N ILE A 319 10.89 3.17 16.17
CA ILE A 319 11.70 2.85 17.33
C ILE A 319 10.86 3.06 18.60
N ARG A 320 10.81 2.09 19.50
CA ARG A 320 10.16 2.24 20.83
C ARG A 320 8.73 2.78 20.76
N ASN A 321 7.96 2.41 19.74
CA ASN A 321 6.56 2.83 19.61
C ASN A 321 5.64 1.82 20.30
N LYS A 322 4.48 2.26 20.76
CA LYS A 322 3.45 1.32 21.22
C LYS A 322 2.93 0.48 20.06
N THR A 323 2.55 1.12 18.96
CA THR A 323 2.29 0.46 17.68
C THR A 323 3.12 1.14 16.60
N ALA A 324 3.99 0.41 15.91
CA ALA A 324 4.80 1.01 14.85
C ALA A 324 3.94 1.37 13.63
N ILE A 325 3.17 0.42 13.09
CA ILE A 325 2.27 0.65 11.95
C ILE A 325 0.88 0.12 12.26
N LYS A 326 -0.14 0.97 12.08
CA LYS A 326 -1.55 0.61 12.27
C LYS A 326 -2.35 0.81 10.98
N PHE A 327 -3.10 -0.22 10.58
CA PHE A 327 -4.02 -0.18 9.45
C PHE A 327 -5.47 -0.27 9.94
N ASP A 328 -6.18 0.85 9.86
CA ASP A 328 -7.63 0.94 10.07
C ASP A 328 -8.39 1.16 8.74
N GLY A 329 -7.68 1.40 7.65
CA GLY A 329 -8.23 1.51 6.29
C GLY A 329 -7.14 1.39 5.25
N VAL A 330 -7.34 0.52 4.25
CA VAL A 330 -6.39 0.25 3.15
C VAL A 330 -7.18 0.07 1.86
N ASN A 331 -6.79 0.79 0.82
CA ASN A 331 -7.42 0.69 -0.50
C ASN A 331 -7.10 -0.65 -1.19
N ASN A 332 -8.02 -1.13 -2.04
CA ASN A 332 -7.80 -2.32 -2.87
C ASN A 332 -6.71 -2.12 -3.93
N VAL A 333 -6.42 -0.86 -4.31
CA VAL A 333 -5.29 -0.51 -5.17
C VAL A 333 -3.96 -0.96 -4.58
N GLY A 334 -3.81 -0.95 -3.26
CA GLY A 334 -2.61 -1.38 -2.56
C GLY A 334 -1.96 -0.28 -1.70
N ILE A 335 -1.14 -0.70 -0.75
CA ILE A 335 -0.22 0.17 -0.01
C ILE A 335 1.10 -0.58 0.20
N MET A 336 2.20 0.05 -0.22
CA MET A 336 3.51 -0.58 -0.29
C MET A 336 4.45 -0.07 0.79
N PHE A 337 5.09 -0.98 1.52
CA PHE A 337 6.12 -0.73 2.51
C PHE A 337 7.37 -1.54 2.16
N THR A 338 8.43 -0.84 1.78
CA THR A 338 9.70 -1.44 1.37
C THR A 338 10.83 -0.91 2.24
N LYS A 339 11.73 -1.79 2.70
CA LYS A 339 12.87 -1.44 3.58
C LYS A 339 12.38 -0.74 4.85
N VAL A 340 11.58 -1.45 5.65
CA VAL A 340 11.06 -0.94 6.93
C VAL A 340 11.79 -1.61 8.09
N SER A 341 12.18 -0.84 9.10
CA SER A 341 12.75 -1.34 10.34
C SER A 341 11.84 -0.98 11.51
N ILE A 342 11.42 -1.98 12.28
CA ILE A 342 10.67 -1.83 13.52
C ILE A 342 11.53 -2.40 14.65
N ASP A 343 11.80 -1.58 15.66
CA ASP A 343 12.62 -1.98 16.80
C ASP A 343 11.99 -1.56 18.13
N GLN A 344 12.08 -2.45 19.12
CA GLN A 344 11.64 -2.24 20.51
C GLN A 344 10.19 -1.76 20.67
N SER A 345 9.30 -2.12 19.76
CA SER A 345 7.89 -1.70 19.82
C SER A 345 7.02 -2.74 20.54
N GLU A 346 5.92 -2.35 21.19
CA GLU A 346 4.98 -3.32 21.77
C GLU A 346 4.28 -4.11 20.66
N THR A 347 3.76 -3.43 19.64
CA THR A 347 3.20 -4.04 18.43
C THR A 347 3.91 -3.49 17.21
N GLY A 348 4.41 -4.38 16.34
CA GLY A 348 5.00 -4.00 15.07
C GLY A 348 3.94 -3.53 14.09
N ILE A 349 3.17 -4.47 13.55
CA ILE A 349 2.10 -4.19 12.60
C ILE A 349 0.76 -4.63 13.19
N LEU A 350 -0.21 -3.71 13.25
CA LEU A 350 -1.57 -3.98 13.67
C LEU A 350 -2.56 -3.71 12.52
N VAL A 351 -3.38 -4.71 12.19
CA VAL A 351 -4.50 -4.55 11.26
C VAL A 351 -5.81 -4.63 12.03
N GLY A 352 -6.54 -3.52 12.05
CA GLY A 352 -7.79 -3.35 12.78
C GLY A 352 -8.98 -4.10 12.17
N PRO A 353 -10.11 -4.14 12.89
CA PRO A 353 -11.33 -4.83 12.46
C PRO A 353 -11.88 -4.26 11.16
N ASN A 354 -12.54 -5.10 10.36
CA ASN A 354 -13.17 -4.76 9.08
C ASN A 354 -12.25 -4.08 8.04
N THR A 355 -10.93 -4.23 8.18
CA THR A 355 -9.96 -3.67 7.22
C THR A 355 -9.82 -4.60 6.02
N GLY A 356 -9.99 -4.05 4.80
CA GLY A 356 -9.79 -4.76 3.53
C GLY A 356 -8.46 -4.40 2.85
N GLY A 357 -8.42 -4.46 1.52
CA GLY A 357 -7.28 -3.98 0.74
C GLY A 357 -6.09 -4.93 0.64
N VAL A 358 -4.97 -4.42 0.14
CA VAL A 358 -3.72 -5.15 -0.05
C VAL A 358 -2.58 -4.38 0.61
N VAL A 359 -1.79 -5.06 1.45
CA VAL A 359 -0.61 -4.52 2.10
C VAL A 359 0.61 -5.32 1.63
N GLN A 360 1.60 -4.61 1.11
CA GLN A 360 2.84 -5.21 0.60
C GLN A 360 4.01 -4.84 1.52
N LEU A 361 4.73 -5.84 2.01
CA LEU A 361 5.85 -5.72 2.95
C LEU A 361 7.11 -6.34 2.33
N SER A 362 7.99 -5.52 1.76
CA SER A 362 9.25 -5.95 1.14
C SER A 362 10.44 -5.57 2.01
N ALA A 363 11.32 -6.53 2.33
CA ALA A 363 12.52 -6.27 3.12
C ALA A 363 12.22 -5.55 4.46
N THR A 364 11.12 -5.95 5.12
CA THR A 364 10.70 -5.42 6.41
C THR A 364 11.30 -6.25 7.54
N SER A 365 11.98 -5.59 8.49
CA SER A 365 12.53 -6.20 9.70
C SER A 365 11.71 -5.80 10.93
N ILE A 366 11.28 -6.77 11.73
CA ILE A 366 10.37 -6.56 12.87
C ILE A 366 10.97 -7.16 14.14
N ASN A 367 11.31 -6.30 15.08
CA ASN A 367 11.63 -6.64 16.46
C ASN A 367 10.61 -5.95 17.40
N ALA A 368 9.59 -6.70 17.81
CA ALA A 368 8.51 -6.21 18.66
C ALA A 368 8.02 -7.30 19.62
N VAL A 369 7.21 -6.94 20.62
CA VAL A 369 6.57 -7.95 21.50
C VAL A 369 5.51 -8.75 20.72
N ASN A 370 4.67 -8.06 19.94
CA ASN A 370 3.77 -8.64 18.96
C ASN A 370 4.22 -8.19 17.56
N ALA A 371 4.81 -9.09 16.77
CA ALA A 371 5.38 -8.71 15.48
C ALA A 371 4.30 -8.25 14.48
N ILE A 372 3.28 -9.09 14.29
CA ILE A 372 2.13 -8.79 13.43
C ILE A 372 0.87 -9.30 14.13
N ALA A 373 -0.14 -8.44 14.25
CA ALA A 373 -1.46 -8.79 14.79
C ALA A 373 -2.55 -8.36 13.81
N VAL A 374 -3.45 -9.28 13.47
CA VAL A 374 -4.59 -9.04 12.56
C VAL A 374 -5.88 -9.44 13.25
N ASP A 375 -6.87 -8.54 13.24
CA ASP A 375 -8.21 -8.81 13.76
C ASP A 375 -8.95 -9.89 12.96
N ALA A 376 -9.81 -10.67 13.64
CA ALA A 376 -10.55 -11.78 13.02
C ALA A 376 -11.55 -11.36 11.94
N THR A 377 -12.04 -10.11 11.98
CA THR A 377 -12.98 -9.56 11.00
C THR A 377 -12.28 -8.90 9.81
N SER A 378 -10.94 -8.80 9.85
CA SER A 378 -10.17 -8.24 8.74
C SER A 378 -10.23 -9.16 7.51
N GLN A 379 -10.31 -8.54 6.33
CA GLN A 379 -10.20 -9.21 5.03
C GLN A 379 -8.93 -8.79 4.29
N THR A 380 -8.00 -8.12 4.99
CA THR A 380 -6.77 -7.59 4.39
C THR A 380 -5.93 -8.72 3.81
N ARG A 381 -5.37 -8.49 2.63
CA ARG A 381 -4.37 -9.38 2.02
C ARG A 381 -2.99 -8.81 2.29
N ILE A 382 -2.27 -9.41 3.22
CA ILE A 382 -0.90 -9.04 3.57
C ILE A 382 0.05 -9.94 2.78
N ALA A 383 0.94 -9.34 2.00
CA ALA A 383 1.99 -10.02 1.26
C ALA A 383 3.34 -9.56 1.77
N MET A 384 4.12 -10.47 2.35
CA MET A 384 5.45 -10.22 2.89
C MET A 384 6.48 -11.05 2.13
N GLN A 385 7.56 -10.39 1.70
CA GLN A 385 8.65 -11.07 1.01
C GLN A 385 10.01 -10.47 1.40
N GLN A 386 11.03 -11.33 1.50
CA GLN A 386 12.41 -10.93 1.88
C GLN A 386 12.48 -10.23 3.24
N GLY A 387 11.50 -10.43 4.12
CA GLY A 387 11.46 -9.78 5.43
C GLY A 387 12.05 -10.65 6.54
N THR A 388 12.20 -10.05 7.72
CA THR A 388 12.71 -10.71 8.92
C THR A 388 11.80 -10.41 10.12
N VAL A 389 11.28 -11.45 10.77
CA VAL A 389 10.68 -11.35 12.09
C VAL A 389 11.74 -11.76 13.10
N ALA A 390 12.41 -10.78 13.70
CA ALA A 390 13.48 -11.00 14.67
C ALA A 390 12.95 -11.49 16.03
N ALA A 391 11.82 -10.92 16.47
CA ALA A 391 11.14 -11.31 17.70
C ALA A 391 9.64 -10.99 17.63
N GLY A 392 8.88 -11.56 18.57
CA GLY A 392 7.44 -11.33 18.72
C GLY A 392 6.56 -12.33 17.97
N THR A 393 5.31 -12.43 18.39
CA THR A 393 4.35 -13.37 17.77
C THR A 393 3.76 -12.82 16.47
N VAL A 394 3.50 -13.70 15.51
CA VAL A 394 2.75 -13.38 14.27
C VAL A 394 1.38 -14.03 14.38
N ASN A 395 0.36 -13.24 14.74
CA ASN A 395 -1.02 -13.69 14.95
C ASN A 395 -1.93 -13.13 13.86
N ILE A 396 -2.34 -13.99 12.94
CA ILE A 396 -3.22 -13.64 11.82
C ILE A 396 -4.60 -14.24 12.09
N ASN A 397 -5.54 -13.47 12.66
CA ASN A 397 -6.86 -14.03 12.99
C ASN A 397 -7.86 -13.97 11.83
N GLY A 398 -7.66 -13.07 10.86
CA GLY A 398 -8.51 -12.88 9.68
C GLY A 398 -7.71 -12.53 8.43
N GLY A 399 -8.33 -12.66 7.26
CA GLY A 399 -7.76 -12.24 5.97
C GLY A 399 -6.78 -13.26 5.37
N THR A 400 -5.86 -12.79 4.52
CA THR A 400 -4.84 -13.64 3.89
C THR A 400 -3.45 -13.15 4.26
N PHE A 401 -2.61 -14.05 4.77
CA PHE A 401 -1.19 -13.78 4.99
C PHE A 401 -0.33 -14.61 4.05
N THR A 402 0.33 -13.95 3.10
CA THR A 402 1.36 -14.55 2.26
C THR A 402 2.71 -14.14 2.80
N ALA A 403 3.55 -15.11 3.17
CA ALA A 403 4.93 -14.87 3.54
C ALA A 403 5.81 -15.75 2.65
N SER A 404 6.65 -15.14 1.84
CA SER A 404 7.57 -15.86 0.97
C SER A 404 9.00 -15.41 1.14
N ASN A 405 9.94 -16.33 0.99
CA ASN A 405 11.37 -16.05 1.09
C ASN A 405 11.71 -15.11 2.27
N SER A 406 11.16 -15.35 3.47
CA SER A 406 11.36 -14.52 4.66
C SER A 406 11.94 -15.31 5.85
N ASP A 407 12.52 -14.62 6.82
CA ASP A 407 13.20 -15.18 7.99
C ASP A 407 12.37 -15.01 9.27
N PHE A 408 12.13 -16.10 9.98
CA PHE A 408 11.40 -16.12 11.26
C PHE A 408 12.33 -16.60 12.38
N ASN A 409 12.85 -15.62 13.14
CA ASN A 409 13.79 -15.85 14.24
C ASN A 409 13.10 -15.75 15.61
N ASN A 410 11.79 -15.49 15.62
CA ASN A 410 10.97 -15.43 16.82
C ASN A 410 10.75 -16.82 17.47
N ALA A 411 10.35 -16.79 18.74
CA ALA A 411 10.05 -18.00 19.51
C ALA A 411 8.80 -18.74 18.97
N ALA A 412 8.73 -20.04 19.22
CA ALA A 412 7.58 -20.86 18.86
C ALA A 412 6.34 -20.55 19.74
N PRO A 413 5.11 -20.60 19.19
CA PRO A 413 4.82 -20.77 17.76
C PRO A 413 5.19 -19.51 16.97
N GLN A 414 5.90 -19.67 15.85
CA GLN A 414 6.38 -18.53 15.07
C GLN A 414 5.24 -17.82 14.33
N ILE A 415 4.24 -18.58 13.87
CA ILE A 415 3.06 -18.08 13.16
C ILE A 415 1.82 -18.80 13.70
N VAL A 416 0.77 -18.03 13.98
CA VAL A 416 -0.56 -18.54 14.31
C VAL A 416 -1.57 -18.01 13.29
N LEU A 417 -2.24 -18.92 12.59
CA LEU A 417 -3.37 -18.62 11.72
C LEU A 417 -4.66 -18.96 12.46
N GLY A 418 -5.53 -17.97 12.65
CA GLY A 418 -6.85 -18.13 13.23
C GLY A 418 -7.86 -18.72 12.24
N THR A 419 -9.06 -19.02 12.74
CA THR A 419 -10.13 -19.70 11.98
C THR A 419 -10.54 -18.97 10.71
N GLU A 420 -10.56 -17.63 10.74
CA GLU A 420 -10.97 -16.78 9.61
C GLU A 420 -9.79 -16.29 8.75
N ALA A 421 -8.56 -16.71 9.06
CA ALA A 421 -7.38 -16.43 8.27
C ALA A 421 -7.10 -17.55 7.28
N ARG A 422 -6.29 -17.27 6.24
CA ARG A 422 -5.62 -18.29 5.43
C ARG A 422 -4.15 -17.91 5.21
N GLY A 423 -3.29 -18.91 5.06
CA GLY A 423 -1.85 -18.71 4.87
C GLY A 423 -1.34 -19.14 3.50
N ASN A 424 -0.37 -18.42 2.96
CA ASN A 424 0.51 -18.89 1.89
C ASN A 424 1.96 -18.71 2.35
N ILE A 425 2.46 -19.68 3.10
CA ILE A 425 3.73 -19.62 3.84
C ILE A 425 4.75 -20.48 3.10
N VAL A 426 5.60 -19.85 2.28
CA VAL A 426 6.39 -20.56 1.26
C VAL A 426 7.87 -20.17 1.26
N GLY A 427 8.77 -21.15 1.35
CA GLY A 427 10.22 -20.93 1.21
C GLY A 427 10.85 -20.05 2.30
N ASN A 428 10.18 -19.95 3.45
CA ASN A 428 10.66 -19.20 4.62
C ASN A 428 11.67 -20.01 5.42
N ARG A 429 12.54 -19.32 6.16
CA ARG A 429 13.58 -19.92 7.01
C ARG A 429 13.26 -19.64 8.47
N PHE A 430 13.61 -20.58 9.34
CA PHE A 430 13.29 -20.53 10.77
C PHE A 430 14.56 -20.76 11.60
N ALA A 431 14.83 -19.90 12.58
CA ALA A 431 16.02 -20.03 13.45
C ALA A 431 15.89 -21.15 14.50
N SER A 432 14.67 -21.62 14.74
CA SER A 432 14.33 -22.73 15.64
C SER A 432 13.45 -23.72 14.89
N PRO A 433 13.24 -24.95 15.40
CA PRO A 433 12.30 -25.90 14.80
C PRO A 433 10.97 -25.22 14.49
N VAL A 434 10.49 -25.42 13.26
CA VAL A 434 9.29 -24.75 12.76
C VAL A 434 8.06 -25.20 13.54
N ASN A 435 7.30 -24.23 14.05
CA ASN A 435 6.00 -24.45 14.67
C ASN A 435 5.01 -23.38 14.19
N ILE A 436 4.19 -23.79 13.21
CA ILE A 436 3.08 -22.98 12.68
C ILE A 436 1.78 -23.60 13.18
N VAL A 437 1.01 -22.83 13.94
CA VAL A 437 -0.33 -23.24 14.39
C VAL A 437 -1.33 -22.80 13.31
N ASN A 438 -1.90 -23.76 12.59
CA ASN A 438 -2.87 -23.48 11.54
C ASN A 438 -4.28 -23.91 11.97
N ASN A 439 -5.07 -22.96 12.48
CA ASN A 439 -6.49 -23.17 12.80
C ASN A 439 -7.43 -22.77 11.64
N SER A 440 -6.88 -22.44 10.48
CA SER A 440 -7.64 -21.95 9.32
C SER A 440 -8.68 -22.97 8.87
N ARG A 441 -9.91 -22.51 8.61
CA ARG A 441 -10.91 -23.31 7.90
C ARG A 441 -10.73 -23.28 6.37
N TYR A 442 -9.82 -22.45 5.87
CA TYR A 442 -9.58 -22.22 4.46
C TYR A 442 -8.31 -22.93 3.97
N ALA A 443 -8.25 -23.18 2.67
CA ALA A 443 -7.07 -23.71 2.02
C ALA A 443 -5.86 -22.80 2.29
N THR A 444 -4.78 -23.43 2.73
CA THR A 444 -3.53 -22.80 3.16
C THR A 444 -2.37 -23.60 2.58
N ASN A 445 -1.35 -22.92 2.06
CA ASN A 445 -0.10 -23.56 1.65
C ASN A 445 0.95 -23.34 2.74
N ILE A 446 1.57 -24.41 3.20
CA ILE A 446 2.75 -24.38 4.07
C ILE A 446 3.80 -25.26 3.40
N ASP A 447 4.79 -24.63 2.79
CA ASP A 447 5.85 -25.31 2.06
C ASP A 447 7.20 -24.69 2.43
N HIS A 448 8.08 -25.48 3.02
CA HIS A 448 9.41 -25.04 3.45
C HIS A 448 10.47 -25.16 2.36
N THR A 449 10.11 -25.61 1.16
CA THR A 449 11.01 -25.66 0.01
C THR A 449 11.48 -24.24 -0.32
N PRO A 450 12.80 -23.97 -0.30
CA PRO A 450 13.32 -22.64 -0.59
C PRO A 450 12.82 -22.11 -1.94
N THR A 451 12.39 -20.85 -1.96
CA THR A 451 12.07 -20.12 -3.19
C THR A 451 13.26 -19.25 -3.60
N VAL A 452 13.48 -19.12 -4.91
CA VAL A 452 14.52 -18.24 -5.45
C VAL A 452 13.83 -17.03 -6.04
N VAL A 453 14.11 -15.87 -5.46
CA VAL A 453 13.67 -14.55 -5.93
C VAL A 453 14.89 -13.64 -6.06
N LYS A 454 14.81 -12.67 -6.96
CA LYS A 454 15.87 -11.66 -7.08
C LYS A 454 15.90 -10.83 -5.79
N PRO A 455 17.08 -10.60 -5.18
CA PRO A 455 17.20 -9.72 -4.02
C PRO A 455 16.76 -8.29 -4.36
N LEU A 456 16.09 -7.62 -3.43
CA LEU A 456 15.80 -6.18 -3.55
C LEU A 456 17.12 -5.42 -3.79
N PRO A 457 17.29 -4.71 -4.92
CA PRO A 457 18.54 -4.02 -5.20
C PRO A 457 18.73 -2.84 -4.24
N ALA A 458 19.99 -2.60 -3.88
CA ALA A 458 20.33 -1.40 -3.12
C ALA A 458 20.00 -0.15 -3.93
N PHE A 459 19.11 0.69 -3.40
CA PHE A 459 18.83 2.01 -3.94
C PHE A 459 19.67 3.06 -3.17
N PRO A 460 20.36 3.97 -3.87
CA PRO A 460 21.13 5.01 -3.19
C PRO A 460 20.20 5.90 -2.36
N THR A 461 20.59 6.23 -1.14
CA THR A 461 19.87 7.24 -0.36
C THR A 461 19.95 8.57 -1.10
N ILE A 462 18.80 9.11 -1.50
CA ILE A 462 18.72 10.42 -2.15
C ILE A 462 18.70 11.48 -1.06
N THR A 463 19.84 12.16 -0.88
CA THR A 463 19.98 13.31 0.01
C THR A 463 19.90 14.60 -0.79
N PRO A 464 19.45 15.73 -0.20
CA PRO A 464 19.54 17.04 -0.86
C PRO A 464 20.97 17.33 -1.35
N GLU A 465 21.15 17.53 -2.66
CA GLU A 465 22.44 17.82 -3.28
C GLU A 465 22.66 19.33 -3.41
N THR A 466 23.93 19.76 -3.25
CA THR A 466 24.29 21.17 -3.40
C THR A 466 24.54 21.48 -4.88
N HIS A 467 23.66 22.29 -5.47
CA HIS A 467 23.74 22.73 -6.86
C HIS A 467 23.59 24.25 -6.92
N LYS A 468 24.73 24.96 -6.95
CA LYS A 468 24.79 26.42 -7.01
C LYS A 468 26.13 26.91 -7.59
N PRO A 469 26.20 28.13 -8.14
CA PRO A 469 27.44 28.72 -8.62
C PRO A 469 28.52 28.81 -7.53
N THR A 470 29.77 28.55 -7.88
CA THR A 470 30.91 28.74 -6.97
C THR A 470 31.11 30.22 -6.62
N ARG A 471 30.88 31.12 -7.59
CA ARG A 471 30.98 32.56 -7.40
C ARG A 471 29.69 33.12 -6.80
N LYS A 472 29.81 33.75 -5.63
CA LYS A 472 28.71 34.43 -4.91
C LYS A 472 28.50 35.86 -5.43
N ALA A 473 28.01 36.01 -6.66
CA ALA A 473 27.68 37.30 -7.26
C ALA A 473 26.24 37.30 -7.77
N LEU A 474 25.54 38.43 -7.64
CA LEU A 474 24.15 38.60 -8.07
C LEU A 474 24.04 39.63 -9.20
N TYR A 475 23.37 39.24 -10.26
CA TYR A 475 23.04 40.08 -11.42
C TYR A 475 21.53 40.15 -11.55
N VAL A 476 20.93 41.22 -11.02
CA VAL A 476 19.48 41.43 -11.14
C VAL A 476 19.18 41.98 -12.54
N ALA A 477 18.53 41.17 -13.40
CA ALA A 477 18.40 41.51 -14.82
C ALA A 477 17.59 42.78 -15.10
N THR A 478 16.72 43.20 -14.17
CA THR A 478 15.93 44.43 -14.28
C THR A 478 16.72 45.68 -13.91
N ASN A 479 17.87 45.54 -13.26
CA ASN A 479 18.72 46.67 -12.88
C ASN A 479 19.61 47.07 -14.06
N ALA A 480 20.08 48.33 -14.04
CA ALA A 480 21.12 48.78 -14.95
C ALA A 480 22.40 47.93 -14.75
N PRO A 481 23.15 47.60 -15.84
CA PRO A 481 22.96 48.05 -17.21
C PRO A 481 22.03 47.16 -18.07
N PHE A 482 21.45 46.09 -17.53
CA PHE A 482 20.71 45.10 -18.31
C PHE A 482 19.29 45.54 -18.65
N ASN A 483 18.60 46.19 -17.70
CA ASN A 483 17.29 46.84 -17.89
C ASN A 483 16.21 45.94 -18.50
N ALA A 484 16.14 44.67 -18.10
CA ALA A 484 15.01 43.80 -18.43
C ALA A 484 13.70 44.34 -17.82
N VAL A 485 12.57 44.09 -18.47
CA VAL A 485 11.24 44.57 -18.07
C VAL A 485 10.23 43.41 -18.08
N GLY A 486 9.77 43.02 -16.89
CA GLY A 486 8.85 41.90 -16.65
C GLY A 486 7.36 42.19 -16.91
N ASN A 487 7.03 42.95 -17.96
CA ASN A 487 5.66 43.41 -18.25
C ASN A 487 4.87 42.54 -19.26
N GLY A 488 5.45 41.42 -19.72
CA GLY A 488 4.87 40.50 -20.70
C GLY A 488 4.88 40.98 -22.15
N THR A 489 5.38 42.18 -22.43
CA THR A 489 5.30 42.81 -23.76
C THR A 489 6.65 43.25 -24.31
N THR A 490 7.56 43.74 -23.47
CA THR A 490 8.92 44.13 -23.85
C THR A 490 9.75 42.91 -24.23
N ASN A 491 10.47 42.95 -25.35
CA ASN A 491 11.42 41.90 -25.71
C ASN A 491 12.66 41.97 -24.82
N ASN A 492 12.87 40.93 -24.02
CA ASN A 492 13.94 40.83 -23.02
C ASN A 492 15.14 39.99 -23.47
N THR A 493 15.15 39.49 -24.71
CA THR A 493 16.19 38.56 -25.21
C THR A 493 17.60 39.09 -24.97
N THR A 494 17.88 40.31 -25.45
CA THR A 494 19.21 40.92 -25.33
C THR A 494 19.54 41.29 -23.88
N ALA A 495 18.58 41.82 -23.13
CA ALA A 495 18.78 42.21 -21.73
C ALA A 495 19.20 41.01 -20.85
N ILE A 496 18.45 39.91 -20.96
CA ILE A 496 18.72 38.67 -20.20
C ILE A 496 20.04 38.04 -20.66
N GLN A 497 20.27 37.96 -21.97
CA GLN A 497 21.52 37.38 -22.48
C GLN A 497 22.75 38.22 -22.08
N ASN A 498 22.64 39.54 -22.03
CA ASN A 498 23.73 40.41 -21.55
C ASN A 498 24.05 40.16 -20.08
N ALA A 499 23.04 39.96 -19.23
CA ALA A 499 23.25 39.59 -17.83
C ALA A 499 23.95 38.23 -17.69
N LEU A 500 23.52 37.23 -18.46
CA LEU A 500 24.14 35.91 -18.52
C LEU A 500 25.60 35.98 -19.00
N ASN A 501 25.86 36.74 -20.06
CA ASN A 501 27.19 36.93 -20.61
C ASN A 501 28.11 37.64 -19.60
N GLN A 502 27.63 38.67 -18.92
CA GLN A 502 28.40 39.38 -17.91
C GLN A 502 28.75 38.46 -16.74
N ALA A 503 27.77 37.72 -16.21
CA ALA A 503 28.04 36.73 -15.16
C ALA A 503 29.06 35.67 -15.60
N GLY A 504 28.97 35.20 -16.84
CA GLY A 504 29.95 34.26 -17.42
C GLY A 504 31.35 34.86 -17.57
N ALA A 505 31.46 36.08 -18.08
CA ALA A 505 32.72 36.81 -18.24
C ALA A 505 33.42 37.04 -16.89
N ASP A 506 32.62 37.25 -15.85
CA ASP A 506 33.11 37.46 -14.48
C ASP A 506 33.38 36.14 -13.72
N GLY A 507 33.30 34.98 -14.40
CA GLY A 507 33.64 33.67 -13.83
C GLY A 507 32.51 32.94 -13.10
N GLY A 508 31.25 33.30 -13.37
CA GLY A 508 30.06 32.66 -12.81
C GLY A 508 29.24 33.58 -11.90
N GLY A 509 28.13 33.07 -11.39
CA GLY A 509 27.23 33.83 -10.50
C GLY A 509 25.76 33.55 -10.76
N VAL A 510 24.89 34.26 -10.05
CA VAL A 510 23.43 34.14 -10.18
C VAL A 510 22.89 35.30 -11.00
N VAL A 511 22.28 35.01 -12.14
CA VAL A 511 21.43 35.95 -12.87
C VAL A 511 20.01 35.77 -12.37
N PHE A 512 19.47 36.80 -11.74
CA PHE A 512 18.17 36.75 -11.09
C PHE A 512 17.12 37.55 -11.88
N LEU A 513 15.97 36.92 -12.11
CA LEU A 513 14.77 37.55 -12.64
C LEU A 513 13.81 37.80 -11.47
N PRO A 514 13.53 39.06 -11.09
CA PRO A 514 12.43 39.39 -10.18
C PRO A 514 11.07 38.90 -10.71
N PRO A 515 10.02 38.85 -9.86
CA PRO A 515 8.67 38.50 -10.29
C PRO A 515 8.23 39.32 -11.50
N GLY A 516 7.61 38.66 -12.48
CA GLY A 516 7.17 39.28 -13.72
C GLY A 516 7.11 38.33 -14.90
N LYS A 517 6.57 38.81 -16.01
CA LYS A 517 6.47 38.10 -17.28
C LYS A 517 7.48 38.67 -18.27
N TYR A 518 8.44 37.89 -18.72
CA TYR A 518 9.52 38.33 -19.59
C TYR A 518 9.33 37.74 -20.98
N LYS A 519 8.88 38.56 -21.93
CA LYS A 519 8.77 38.14 -23.32
C LYS A 519 10.14 37.98 -23.96
N VAL A 520 10.40 36.80 -24.54
CA VAL A 520 11.67 36.47 -25.19
C VAL A 520 11.40 35.97 -26.61
N LEU A 521 12.01 36.65 -27.60
CA LEU A 521 11.85 36.36 -29.03
C LEU A 521 12.99 35.50 -29.60
N GLY A 522 14.17 35.50 -28.96
CA GLY A 522 15.31 34.71 -29.39
C GLY A 522 15.67 33.57 -28.43
N ASN A 523 16.77 32.89 -28.72
CA ASN A 523 17.33 31.83 -27.88
C ASN A 523 18.29 32.41 -26.84
N LEU A 524 18.46 31.70 -25.71
CA LEU A 524 19.34 32.07 -24.61
C LEU A 524 20.38 30.96 -24.35
N THR A 525 21.55 31.35 -23.86
CA THR A 525 22.60 30.43 -23.42
C THR A 525 23.09 30.82 -22.03
N ILE A 526 23.06 29.86 -21.11
CA ILE A 526 23.67 29.97 -19.77
C ILE A 526 25.13 29.53 -19.86
N PRO A 527 26.10 30.43 -19.61
CA PRO A 527 27.52 30.07 -19.59
C PRO A 527 27.88 29.13 -18.43
N SER A 528 29.04 28.47 -18.52
CA SER A 528 29.54 27.63 -17.43
C SER A 528 29.70 28.44 -16.14
N GLY A 529 29.36 27.84 -14.99
CA GLY A 529 29.43 28.50 -13.68
C GLY A 529 28.31 29.49 -13.37
N VAL A 530 27.34 29.68 -14.28
CA VAL A 530 26.22 30.62 -14.11
C VAL A 530 24.92 29.88 -13.74
N GLU A 531 24.11 30.48 -12.87
CA GLU A 531 22.73 30.05 -12.61
C GLU A 531 21.76 31.12 -13.10
N LEU A 532 20.77 30.73 -13.91
CA LEU A 532 19.60 31.57 -14.19
C LEU A 532 18.48 31.24 -13.19
N LYS A 533 18.12 32.20 -12.35
CA LYS A 533 17.22 32.01 -11.20
C LYS A 533 15.98 32.90 -11.27
N GLY A 534 14.80 32.35 -10.98
CA GLY A 534 13.55 33.09 -10.79
C GLY A 534 13.17 33.25 -9.32
N SER A 535 12.09 34.01 -9.06
CA SER A 535 11.68 34.43 -7.71
C SER A 535 10.76 33.44 -6.98
N SER A 536 10.22 32.43 -7.67
CA SER A 536 9.42 31.36 -7.07
C SER A 536 10.20 30.05 -7.09
N ASP A 537 11.26 30.01 -6.28
CA ASP A 537 12.19 28.90 -6.18
C ASP A 537 11.71 27.80 -5.23
N VAL A 538 10.58 27.20 -5.58
CA VAL A 538 9.95 26.12 -4.82
C VAL A 538 9.37 25.09 -5.78
N SER A 539 9.17 23.86 -5.30
CA SER A 539 8.59 22.80 -6.10
C SER A 539 7.11 23.14 -6.34
N THR A 540 6.75 23.47 -7.59
CA THR A 540 5.37 23.83 -7.95
C THR A 540 5.09 23.62 -9.43
N VAL A 541 3.81 23.49 -9.79
CA VAL A 541 3.34 23.54 -11.18
C VAL A 541 3.31 24.99 -11.69
N PRO A 542 3.28 25.20 -13.02
CA PRO A 542 3.07 26.53 -13.61
C PRO A 542 1.77 27.16 -13.11
N THR A 543 1.89 28.22 -12.31
CA THR A 543 0.76 28.86 -11.62
C THR A 543 0.73 30.38 -11.85
N GLY A 544 1.67 30.90 -12.64
CA GLY A 544 1.67 32.28 -13.15
C GLY A 544 2.28 33.33 -12.20
N GLN A 545 2.59 32.97 -10.96
CA GLN A 545 3.36 33.82 -10.04
C GLN A 545 4.87 33.72 -10.28
N GLY A 546 5.61 34.64 -9.66
CA GLY A 546 7.06 34.70 -9.75
C GLY A 546 7.54 35.06 -11.14
N SER A 547 8.64 34.44 -11.58
CA SER A 547 9.33 34.79 -12.81
C SER A 547 8.91 33.85 -13.94
N THR A 548 8.23 34.39 -14.95
CA THR A 548 7.77 33.63 -16.13
C THR A 548 8.51 34.10 -17.38
N LEU A 549 9.16 33.18 -18.09
CA LEU A 549 9.67 33.40 -19.44
C LEU A 549 8.56 33.09 -20.45
N GLU A 550 8.10 34.11 -21.17
CA GLU A 550 7.12 34.00 -22.24
C GLU A 550 7.86 33.79 -23.57
N VAL A 551 7.93 32.53 -24.01
CA VAL A 551 8.80 32.06 -25.10
C VAL A 551 8.07 32.12 -26.45
N TYR A 552 8.65 32.86 -27.40
CA TYR A 552 8.18 32.95 -28.79
C TYR A 552 9.18 32.37 -29.81
N ALA A 553 10.40 32.02 -29.37
CA ALA A 553 11.44 31.52 -30.24
C ALA A 553 11.14 30.12 -30.79
N GLY A 554 11.44 29.88 -32.07
CA GLY A 554 11.47 28.54 -32.67
C GLY A 554 10.13 27.94 -33.10
N ARG A 555 9.05 28.72 -33.12
CA ARG A 555 7.73 28.25 -33.59
C ARG A 555 7.81 27.69 -35.02
N GLY A 556 7.17 26.54 -35.24
CA GLY A 556 7.10 25.90 -36.55
C GLY A 556 8.23 24.90 -36.82
N SER A 557 9.17 24.67 -35.87
CA SER A 557 10.25 23.71 -36.03
C SER A 557 10.44 22.85 -34.78
N ALA A 558 10.32 21.52 -34.91
CA ALA A 558 10.58 20.59 -33.80
C ALA A 558 12.07 20.31 -33.56
N THR A 559 12.92 20.56 -34.57
CA THR A 559 14.34 20.18 -34.59
C THR A 559 15.30 21.39 -34.59
N GLY A 560 14.77 22.61 -34.45
CA GLY A 560 15.57 23.83 -34.41
C GLY A 560 16.44 23.99 -33.16
N THR A 561 17.07 25.16 -33.05
CA THR A 561 17.87 25.57 -31.88
C THR A 561 17.01 25.56 -30.62
N PRO A 562 17.45 24.95 -29.52
CA PRO A 562 16.70 24.93 -28.26
C PRO A 562 16.51 26.34 -27.73
N PHE A 563 15.39 26.61 -27.04
CA PHE A 563 15.17 27.94 -26.47
C PHE A 563 16.29 28.32 -25.50
N LEU A 564 16.58 27.46 -24.52
CA LEU A 564 17.63 27.68 -23.52
C LEU A 564 18.69 26.57 -23.60
N SER A 565 19.94 26.97 -23.85
CA SER A 565 21.11 26.08 -23.76
C SER A 565 21.79 26.22 -22.40
N VAL A 566 22.04 25.10 -21.72
CA VAL A 566 22.69 25.06 -20.40
C VAL A 566 24.08 24.43 -20.55
N SER A 567 25.13 25.19 -20.23
CA SER A 567 26.52 24.73 -20.32
C SER A 567 26.90 23.76 -19.18
N ALA A 568 28.08 23.17 -19.25
CA ALA A 568 28.61 22.38 -18.13
C ALA A 568 28.72 23.21 -16.84
N ASN A 569 28.54 22.59 -15.68
CA ASN A 569 28.63 23.25 -14.36
C ASN A 569 27.74 24.50 -14.23
N SER A 570 26.56 24.48 -14.82
CA SER A 570 25.62 25.61 -14.83
C SER A 570 24.19 25.10 -14.66
N GLY A 571 23.26 25.99 -14.35
CA GLY A 571 21.89 25.54 -14.17
C GLY A 571 20.82 26.60 -14.22
N VAL A 572 19.58 26.13 -14.12
CA VAL A 572 18.37 26.94 -14.18
C VAL A 572 17.43 26.56 -13.04
N ARG A 573 16.86 27.56 -12.39
CA ARG A 573 16.16 27.38 -11.12
C ARG A 573 14.96 28.29 -10.92
N GLY A 574 13.84 27.75 -10.41
CA GLY A 574 12.73 28.56 -9.90
C GLY A 574 12.00 29.41 -10.95
N LEU A 575 11.89 28.88 -12.17
CA LEU A 575 11.32 29.59 -13.33
C LEU A 575 10.13 28.86 -13.93
N THR A 576 9.14 29.64 -14.37
CA THR A 576 8.08 29.13 -15.25
C THR A 576 8.40 29.49 -16.69
N PHE A 577 8.26 28.54 -17.61
CA PHE A 577 8.34 28.73 -19.05
C PHE A 577 6.96 28.54 -19.64
N ASN A 578 6.49 29.52 -20.40
CA ASN A 578 5.21 29.46 -21.08
C ASN A 578 5.40 29.77 -22.56
N TYR A 579 4.63 29.11 -23.43
CA TYR A 579 4.60 29.34 -24.88
C TYR A 579 3.24 29.95 -25.26
N PRO A 580 3.10 31.28 -25.30
CA PRO A 580 1.79 31.95 -25.48
C PRO A 580 1.09 31.63 -26.80
N GLU A 581 1.85 31.36 -27.86
CA GLU A 581 1.30 31.10 -29.20
C GLU A 581 0.74 29.67 -29.36
N GLN A 582 0.91 28.80 -28.36
CA GLN A 582 0.21 27.53 -28.25
C GLN A 582 -1.17 27.78 -27.63
N ASP A 583 -2.08 28.24 -28.47
CA ASP A 583 -3.42 28.67 -28.06
C ASP A 583 -4.47 27.60 -28.32
N ALA A 584 -5.08 27.12 -27.23
CA ALA A 584 -6.18 26.17 -27.26
C ALA A 584 -7.52 26.80 -26.87
N SER A 585 -7.60 28.13 -26.69
CA SER A 585 -8.78 28.84 -26.19
C SER A 585 -10.04 28.71 -27.06
N VAL A 586 -9.85 28.59 -28.37
CA VAL A 586 -10.93 28.39 -29.36
C VAL A 586 -10.94 26.95 -29.86
N SER A 587 -9.79 26.45 -30.31
CA SER A 587 -9.60 25.09 -30.81
C SER A 587 -8.16 24.66 -30.57
N LEU A 588 -7.92 23.37 -30.31
CA LEU A 588 -6.57 22.85 -30.12
C LEU A 588 -5.77 22.91 -31.43
N ASN A 589 -4.78 23.81 -31.49
CA ASN A 589 -3.81 23.88 -32.58
C ASN A 589 -2.38 23.81 -32.01
N VAL A 590 -1.75 22.64 -32.14
CA VAL A 590 -0.41 22.39 -31.60
C VAL A 590 0.64 22.70 -32.65
N ALA A 591 1.44 23.75 -32.43
CA ALA A 591 2.59 24.06 -33.26
C ALA A 591 3.85 23.31 -32.78
N PRO A 592 4.73 22.85 -33.68
CA PRO A 592 6.01 22.30 -33.28
C PRO A 592 6.94 23.40 -32.77
N TYR A 593 7.70 23.10 -31.70
CA TYR A 593 8.77 23.92 -31.15
C TYR A 593 10.00 23.06 -30.84
N PRO A 594 11.22 23.63 -30.86
CA PRO A 594 12.42 22.93 -30.44
C PRO A 594 12.36 22.64 -28.94
N TYR A 595 13.35 21.93 -28.42
CA TYR A 595 13.45 21.69 -26.98
C TYR A 595 13.55 23.01 -26.21
N MET A 596 12.74 23.14 -25.16
CA MET A 596 12.75 24.28 -24.25
C MET A 596 14.11 24.43 -23.58
N ILE A 597 14.67 23.33 -23.06
CA ILE A 597 15.99 23.30 -22.44
C ILE A 597 16.82 22.19 -23.08
N ARG A 598 18.06 22.51 -23.45
CA ARG A 598 19.08 21.51 -23.83
C ARG A 598 20.32 21.70 -22.98
N ALA A 599 20.73 20.66 -22.28
CA ALA A 599 22.05 20.64 -21.65
C ALA A 599 23.12 20.31 -22.70
N THR A 600 24.27 20.97 -22.57
CA THR A 600 25.38 20.91 -23.54
C THR A 600 26.67 20.38 -22.93
N GLY A 601 26.66 20.04 -21.62
CA GLY A 601 27.78 19.40 -20.95
C GLY A 601 27.42 18.86 -19.56
N SER A 602 28.41 18.28 -18.88
CA SER A 602 28.25 17.60 -17.58
C SER A 602 27.92 18.54 -16.42
N ASN A 603 27.36 17.98 -15.35
CA ASN A 603 26.97 18.68 -14.12
C ASN A 603 25.95 19.83 -14.36
N ALA A 604 25.16 19.73 -15.44
CA ALA A 604 24.05 20.64 -15.66
C ALA A 604 22.90 20.31 -14.71
N TYR A 605 22.29 21.33 -14.11
CA TYR A 605 21.17 21.14 -13.18
C TYR A 605 19.92 21.97 -13.55
N ILE A 606 18.75 21.36 -13.38
CA ILE A 606 17.44 21.94 -13.73
C ILE A 606 16.51 21.70 -12.54
N ILE A 607 16.19 22.75 -11.78
CA ILE A 607 15.54 22.61 -10.46
C ILE A 607 14.34 23.54 -10.33
N ASN A 608 13.21 23.05 -9.78
CA ASN A 608 12.01 23.86 -9.54
C ASN A 608 11.51 24.58 -10.81
N ILE A 609 11.38 23.83 -11.91
CA ILE A 609 10.98 24.38 -13.21
C ILE A 609 9.53 24.05 -13.51
N GLY A 610 8.73 25.09 -13.76
CA GLY A 610 7.40 24.97 -14.32
C GLY A 610 7.44 25.03 -15.84
N MET A 611 7.06 23.96 -16.53
CA MET A 611 6.97 23.92 -17.99
C MET A 611 5.52 23.97 -18.43
N ARG A 612 5.14 24.94 -19.26
CA ARG A 612 3.76 25.06 -19.75
C ARG A 612 3.72 25.25 -21.26
N ALA A 613 2.82 24.48 -21.89
CA ALA A 613 2.56 24.53 -23.33
C ALA A 613 3.80 24.28 -24.21
N ALA A 614 4.87 23.69 -23.67
CA ALA A 614 6.03 23.32 -24.46
C ALA A 614 5.66 22.24 -25.47
N TYR A 615 6.28 22.23 -26.65
CA TYR A 615 6.17 21.09 -27.56
C TYR A 615 7.15 19.98 -27.15
N ASN A 616 8.43 20.33 -27.12
CA ASN A 616 9.53 19.53 -26.60
C ASN A 616 10.08 20.22 -25.35
N GLY A 617 10.19 19.47 -24.24
CA GLY A 617 10.63 20.00 -22.95
C GLY A 617 12.14 20.00 -22.80
N ILE A 618 12.67 18.96 -22.17
CA ILE A 618 14.08 18.86 -21.80
C ILE A 618 14.84 17.85 -22.66
N ASP A 619 16.02 18.23 -23.10
CA ASP A 619 16.96 17.42 -23.86
C ASP A 619 18.28 17.22 -23.11
N LEU A 620 18.43 16.05 -22.50
CA LEU A 620 19.66 15.52 -21.90
C LEU A 620 20.19 14.33 -22.74
N PHE A 621 19.87 14.33 -24.04
CA PHE A 621 20.09 13.20 -24.94
C PHE A 621 21.04 13.57 -26.08
N THR A 622 20.87 14.76 -26.67
CA THR A 622 21.68 15.19 -27.83
C THR A 622 23.17 15.27 -27.51
N ASN A 623 23.52 15.67 -26.28
CA ASN A 623 24.91 15.80 -25.84
C ASN A 623 25.15 14.86 -24.66
N LYS A 624 26.40 14.43 -24.47
CA LYS A 624 26.78 13.68 -23.29
C LYS A 624 26.76 14.58 -22.05
N THR A 625 25.83 14.31 -21.14
CA THR A 625 25.58 15.12 -19.93
C THR A 625 25.78 14.28 -18.67
N ASP A 626 27.04 13.98 -18.34
CA ASP A 626 27.36 13.21 -17.13
C ASP A 626 26.92 13.96 -15.87
N ASN A 627 26.42 13.22 -14.88
CA ASN A 627 25.90 13.76 -13.61
C ASN A 627 24.84 14.86 -13.80
N HIS A 628 24.02 14.79 -14.87
CA HIS A 628 22.89 15.69 -15.00
C HIS A 628 21.94 15.53 -13.79
N TYR A 629 21.39 16.64 -13.33
CA TYR A 629 20.52 16.66 -12.16
C TYR A 629 19.21 17.40 -12.47
N VAL A 630 18.09 16.69 -12.45
CA VAL A 630 16.75 17.28 -12.58
C VAL A 630 16.00 17.03 -11.28
N ASP A 631 15.47 18.08 -10.67
CA ASP A 631 14.64 17.96 -9.47
C ASP A 631 13.43 18.89 -9.54
N SER A 632 12.25 18.38 -9.17
CA SER A 632 11.03 19.19 -9.09
C SER A 632 10.65 19.89 -10.40
N LEU A 633 10.70 19.17 -11.53
CA LEU A 633 10.16 19.63 -12.81
C LEU A 633 8.66 19.27 -12.92
N ALA A 634 7.84 20.24 -13.31
CA ALA A 634 6.40 20.10 -13.30
C ALA A 634 5.71 20.78 -14.50
N GLY A 635 4.45 20.40 -14.77
CA GLY A 635 3.61 21.07 -15.78
C GLY A 635 3.19 20.20 -16.97
N HIS A 636 3.36 20.71 -18.20
CA HIS A 636 2.82 20.15 -19.45
C HIS A 636 3.75 20.31 -20.67
N ALA A 637 3.78 19.29 -21.53
CA ALA A 637 4.36 19.30 -22.88
C ALA A 637 3.47 18.52 -23.86
N PHE A 638 3.55 18.83 -25.16
CA PHE A 638 2.73 18.20 -26.19
C PHE A 638 3.34 16.95 -26.82
N LYS A 639 4.68 16.86 -26.94
CA LYS A 639 5.33 15.77 -27.67
C LYS A 639 6.33 15.00 -26.84
N ASN A 640 7.37 15.64 -26.32
CA ASN A 640 8.39 15.00 -25.48
C ASN A 640 8.57 15.84 -24.21
N ALA A 641 8.34 15.30 -23.01
CA ALA A 641 8.56 16.07 -21.78
C ALA A 641 10.05 16.09 -21.39
N ILE A 642 10.68 14.93 -21.34
CA ILE A 642 12.12 14.79 -21.07
C ILE A 642 12.70 13.61 -21.84
N ARG A 643 13.90 13.79 -22.40
CA ARG A 643 14.71 12.69 -22.94
C ARG A 643 16.13 12.70 -22.38
N ILE A 644 16.67 11.52 -22.13
CA ILE A 644 17.95 11.27 -21.45
C ILE A 644 18.74 10.26 -22.26
N GLY A 645 20.01 10.51 -22.55
CA GLY A 645 20.80 9.63 -23.42
C GLY A 645 22.21 10.13 -23.70
N GLY A 646 22.71 9.91 -24.91
CA GLY A 646 23.98 10.48 -25.38
C GLY A 646 25.22 9.82 -24.76
N GLY A 647 25.09 8.63 -24.18
CA GLY A 647 26.16 7.91 -23.47
C GLY A 647 26.53 8.54 -22.13
N ALA A 648 25.62 9.30 -21.52
CA ALA A 648 25.83 9.92 -20.22
C ALA A 648 25.99 8.87 -19.11
N VAL A 649 26.65 9.27 -18.02
CA VAL A 649 26.77 8.43 -16.80
C VAL A 649 26.27 9.15 -15.55
N ASN A 650 25.71 8.38 -14.61
CA ASN A 650 25.33 8.82 -13.26
C ASN A 650 24.29 9.95 -13.21
N GLY A 651 23.38 9.98 -14.19
CA GLY A 651 22.27 10.92 -14.24
C GLY A 651 21.22 10.71 -13.15
N LYS A 652 20.58 11.79 -12.71
CA LYS A 652 19.51 11.78 -11.72
C LYS A 652 18.32 12.63 -12.18
N VAL A 653 17.14 12.04 -12.11
CA VAL A 653 15.86 12.72 -12.29
C VAL A 653 14.99 12.39 -11.09
N ASN A 654 14.58 13.43 -10.38
CA ASN A 654 13.92 13.30 -9.10
C ASN A 654 12.67 14.19 -9.04
N ASN A 655 11.67 13.72 -8.30
CA ASN A 655 10.51 14.48 -7.86
C ASN A 655 9.74 15.16 -9.01
N LEU A 656 9.67 14.53 -10.20
CA LEU A 656 8.83 15.05 -11.28
C LEU A 656 7.35 15.09 -10.87
N GLN A 657 6.66 16.19 -11.17
CA GLN A 657 5.22 16.33 -10.93
C GLN A 657 4.53 16.85 -12.19
N PHE A 658 4.37 15.97 -13.16
CA PHE A 658 3.83 16.37 -14.45
C PHE A 658 2.39 15.97 -14.63
N ASN A 659 1.58 16.90 -15.11
CA ASN A 659 0.16 16.65 -15.22
C ASN A 659 -0.40 17.43 -16.40
N VAL A 660 -0.92 16.73 -17.40
CA VAL A 660 -1.51 17.36 -18.59
C VAL A 660 -2.63 18.34 -18.23
N ILE A 661 -3.26 18.14 -17.07
CA ILE A 661 -4.26 19.07 -16.52
C ILE A 661 -3.72 20.50 -16.35
N ALA A 662 -2.42 20.71 -16.13
CA ALA A 662 -1.83 22.04 -15.93
C ALA A 662 -2.03 22.94 -17.15
N PHE A 663 -2.10 22.37 -18.36
CA PHE A 663 -2.50 23.09 -19.57
C PHE A 663 -4.01 22.95 -19.82
N ALA A 664 -4.55 21.73 -19.71
CA ALA A 664 -5.94 21.44 -20.05
C ALA A 664 -6.94 22.23 -19.17
N ALA A 665 -6.72 22.28 -17.86
CA ALA A 665 -7.50 23.10 -16.93
C ALA A 665 -6.83 24.44 -16.60
N GLY A 666 -5.87 24.90 -17.41
CA GLY A 666 -5.06 26.07 -17.07
C GLY A 666 -5.82 27.40 -16.97
N ARG A 667 -7.12 27.47 -17.32
CA ARG A 667 -8.01 28.61 -17.02
C ARG A 667 -8.37 28.70 -15.54
N GLU A 668 -8.35 27.59 -14.84
CA GLU A 668 -8.61 27.54 -13.41
C GLU A 668 -7.54 28.35 -12.66
N SER A 669 -7.96 29.11 -11.64
CA SER A 669 -7.08 29.94 -10.82
C SER A 669 -5.94 29.14 -10.18
N LYS A 670 -6.22 27.89 -9.81
CA LYS A 670 -5.24 26.97 -9.23
C LYS A 670 -4.03 26.73 -10.15
N PHE A 671 -4.24 26.76 -11.47
CA PHE A 671 -3.18 26.63 -12.46
C PHE A 671 -2.72 27.96 -13.04
N GLY A 672 -3.19 29.11 -12.54
CA GLY A 672 -2.69 30.43 -12.96
C GLY A 672 -3.52 31.17 -14.02
N SER A 673 -4.70 30.68 -14.38
CA SER A 673 -5.67 31.37 -15.27
C SER A 673 -5.07 31.88 -16.59
N TRP A 674 -4.47 30.98 -17.35
CA TRP A 674 -3.73 31.30 -18.56
C TRP A 674 -4.64 31.65 -19.76
N PRO A 675 -4.37 32.77 -20.46
CA PRO A 675 -5.12 33.21 -21.63
C PRO A 675 -5.20 32.25 -22.82
N ASN A 676 -4.26 31.31 -22.94
CA ASN A 676 -4.12 30.39 -24.06
C ASN A 676 -4.54 28.94 -23.70
N SER A 677 -5.10 28.72 -22.51
CA SER A 677 -5.74 27.45 -22.13
C SER A 677 -7.13 27.32 -22.76
N PRO A 678 -7.63 26.09 -22.96
CA PRO A 678 -8.97 25.85 -23.51
C PRO A 678 -10.07 26.44 -22.63
N ILE A 679 -11.22 26.71 -23.25
CA ILE A 679 -12.42 27.19 -22.58
C ILE A 679 -13.48 26.07 -22.67
N GLY A 680 -13.96 25.60 -21.53
CA GLY A 680 -15.02 24.58 -21.47
C GLY A 680 -14.52 23.14 -21.53
N ASP A 681 -14.54 22.50 -22.69
CA ASP A 681 -14.21 21.08 -22.84
C ASP A 681 -12.71 20.83 -22.99
N ASN A 682 -12.15 20.07 -22.04
CA ASN A 682 -10.72 19.74 -21.99
C ASN A 682 -10.39 18.40 -22.65
N SER A 683 -11.39 17.63 -23.08
CA SER A 683 -11.24 16.29 -23.66
C SER A 683 -10.28 16.23 -24.87
N PRO A 684 -10.26 17.22 -25.79
CA PRO A 684 -9.34 17.20 -26.93
C PRO A 684 -7.85 17.19 -26.53
N ILE A 685 -7.49 17.82 -25.41
CA ILE A 685 -6.09 17.89 -24.95
C ILE A 685 -5.65 16.55 -24.37
N TYR A 686 -6.51 15.91 -23.56
CA TYR A 686 -6.25 14.57 -23.05
C TYR A 686 -6.17 13.54 -24.19
N ALA A 687 -7.08 13.64 -25.18
CA ALA A 687 -7.05 12.79 -26.36
C ALA A 687 -5.76 13.00 -27.17
N TYR A 688 -5.32 14.24 -27.37
CA TYR A 688 -4.06 14.53 -28.04
C TYR A 688 -2.87 13.93 -27.28
N ALA A 689 -2.78 14.15 -25.97
CA ALA A 689 -1.68 13.66 -25.15
C ALA A 689 -1.63 12.12 -25.14
N ALA A 690 -2.77 11.44 -25.00
CA ALA A 690 -2.89 9.99 -25.04
C ALA A 690 -2.44 9.34 -26.38
N ASN A 691 -2.32 10.14 -27.44
CA ASN A 691 -1.86 9.68 -28.76
C ASN A 691 -0.45 10.18 -29.14
N ASN A 692 0.03 11.27 -28.54
CA ASN A 692 1.21 11.98 -29.04
C ASN A 692 2.32 12.21 -28.02
N LEU A 693 2.00 12.27 -26.72
CA LEU A 693 2.96 12.62 -25.68
C LEU A 693 3.76 11.41 -25.22
N ASP A 694 5.06 11.48 -25.44
CA ASP A 694 6.05 10.63 -24.79
C ASP A 694 6.60 11.39 -23.59
N PHE A 695 6.36 10.86 -22.41
CA PHE A 695 6.69 11.59 -21.20
C PHE A 695 8.20 11.54 -20.93
N MET A 696 8.72 10.35 -20.62
CA MET A 696 10.15 10.15 -20.38
C MET A 696 10.73 9.13 -21.37
N ILE A 697 11.78 9.52 -22.09
CA ILE A 697 12.55 8.65 -22.98
C ILE A 697 13.96 8.50 -22.42
N VAL A 698 14.39 7.26 -22.17
CA VAL A 698 15.72 6.95 -21.66
C VAL A 698 16.44 6.06 -22.67
N GLY A 699 17.46 6.62 -23.33
CA GLY A 699 18.31 5.99 -24.33
C GLY A 699 19.59 5.39 -23.71
N ASN A 700 20.72 5.57 -24.39
CA ASN A 700 22.03 5.12 -23.90
C ASN A 700 22.49 6.02 -22.74
N VAL A 701 22.30 5.53 -21.52
CA VAL A 701 22.80 6.12 -20.27
C VAL A 701 23.22 4.99 -19.33
N VAL A 702 24.29 5.19 -18.58
CA VAL A 702 24.76 4.24 -17.57
C VAL A 702 24.46 4.76 -16.17
N ASN A 703 23.87 3.91 -15.33
CA ASN A 703 23.56 4.21 -13.93
C ASN A 703 22.60 5.43 -13.79
N GLN A 704 21.52 5.45 -14.58
CA GLN A 704 20.45 6.43 -14.41
C GLN A 704 19.65 6.14 -13.13
N THR A 705 19.42 7.17 -12.32
CA THR A 705 18.53 7.11 -11.16
C THR A 705 17.25 7.89 -11.44
N LEU A 706 16.10 7.26 -11.19
CA LEU A 706 14.78 7.87 -11.21
C LEU A 706 14.16 7.76 -9.81
N PHE A 707 13.68 8.87 -9.23
CA PHE A 707 13.23 8.91 -7.84
C PHE A 707 11.97 9.76 -7.65
N ASN A 708 10.87 9.14 -7.20
CA ASN A 708 9.58 9.81 -6.91
C ASN A 708 9.04 10.64 -8.09
N ASP A 709 9.18 10.08 -9.30
CA ASP A 709 8.75 10.72 -10.54
C ASP A 709 7.31 10.36 -10.86
N PHE A 710 6.45 11.37 -10.93
CA PHE A 710 5.04 11.25 -11.27
C PHE A 710 4.71 11.92 -12.59
N HIS A 711 3.92 11.26 -13.43
CA HIS A 711 3.32 11.86 -14.61
C HIS A 711 1.90 11.39 -14.91
N PHE A 712 1.06 12.31 -15.38
CA PHE A 712 -0.33 12.05 -15.75
C PHE A 712 -0.64 12.39 -17.21
N GLY A 713 -1.29 11.46 -17.92
CA GLY A 713 -1.97 11.69 -19.20
C GLY A 713 -1.06 11.65 -20.42
N SER A 714 -0.53 10.48 -20.80
CA SER A 714 0.44 10.35 -21.89
C SER A 714 0.13 9.19 -22.85
N ALA A 715 0.74 9.19 -24.03
CA ALA A 715 0.71 8.03 -24.92
C ALA A 715 1.67 6.95 -24.38
N ARG A 716 2.90 7.36 -24.05
CA ARG A 716 3.91 6.51 -23.42
C ARG A 716 4.45 7.22 -22.19
N GLY A 717 4.35 6.57 -21.03
CA GLY A 717 4.84 7.14 -19.77
C GLY A 717 6.37 7.08 -19.63
N LEU A 718 6.92 5.88 -19.71
CA LEU A 718 8.37 5.65 -19.75
C LEU A 718 8.72 4.79 -20.96
N VAL A 719 9.73 5.22 -21.73
CA VAL A 719 10.29 4.45 -22.85
C VAL A 719 11.76 4.20 -22.57
N LEU A 720 12.14 2.93 -22.41
CA LEU A 720 13.53 2.50 -22.40
C LEU A 720 13.92 2.05 -23.81
N THR A 721 14.82 2.78 -24.44
CA THR A 721 15.19 2.59 -25.85
C THR A 721 16.70 2.55 -26.05
N GLN A 722 17.15 2.27 -27.26
CA GLN A 722 18.58 2.22 -27.58
C GLN A 722 19.05 3.37 -28.47
N GLU A 723 20.31 3.74 -28.29
CA GLU A 723 21.05 4.59 -29.23
C GLU A 723 22.20 3.78 -29.80
N SER A 724 22.25 3.66 -31.13
CA SER A 724 23.31 2.92 -31.82
C SER A 724 23.51 1.49 -31.26
N GLY A 725 22.41 0.82 -30.90
CA GLY A 725 22.42 -0.56 -30.36
C GLY A 725 22.67 -0.68 -28.86
N THR A 726 22.84 0.43 -28.12
CA THR A 726 23.06 0.40 -26.67
C THR A 726 21.86 1.00 -25.92
N GLY A 727 21.25 0.22 -25.02
CA GLY A 727 20.14 0.65 -24.17
C GLY A 727 20.58 1.16 -22.78
N PRO A 728 19.65 1.67 -21.96
CA PRO A 728 19.94 2.24 -20.65
C PRO A 728 20.28 1.18 -19.60
N THR A 729 21.07 1.59 -18.60
CA THR A 729 21.13 0.89 -17.30
C THR A 729 20.76 1.84 -16.17
N GLY A 730 20.09 1.33 -15.15
CA GLY A 730 19.62 2.18 -14.06
C GLY A 730 18.64 1.51 -13.12
N LYS A 731 17.94 2.34 -12.36
CA LYS A 731 16.89 1.91 -11.43
C LYS A 731 15.95 3.05 -11.11
N SER A 732 14.72 2.66 -10.79
CA SER A 732 13.68 3.57 -10.36
C SER A 732 13.18 3.23 -8.97
N LEU A 733 12.91 4.24 -8.16
CA LEU A 733 12.17 4.13 -6.90
C LEU A 733 10.99 5.10 -6.93
N GLY A 734 9.77 4.62 -6.67
CA GLY A 734 8.58 5.50 -6.61
C GLY A 734 8.11 5.98 -7.98
N LEU A 735 8.29 5.21 -9.05
CA LEU A 735 7.76 5.62 -10.37
C LEU A 735 6.24 5.59 -10.35
N GLY A 736 5.64 6.73 -10.67
CA GLY A 736 4.20 6.89 -10.79
C GLY A 736 3.77 7.31 -12.18
N ILE A 737 2.98 6.45 -12.83
CA ILE A 737 2.44 6.72 -14.17
C ILE A 737 0.94 6.64 -14.09
N ASP A 738 0.25 7.77 -14.30
CA ASP A 738 -1.21 7.83 -14.27
C ASP A 738 -1.78 8.20 -15.64
N GLY A 739 -2.88 7.56 -16.04
CA GLY A 739 -3.58 7.84 -17.30
C GLY A 739 -2.74 7.70 -18.57
N ALA A 740 -1.80 6.76 -18.63
CA ALA A 740 -1.04 6.49 -19.86
C ALA A 740 -1.76 5.47 -20.76
N THR A 741 -1.64 5.61 -22.09
CA THR A 741 -2.06 4.54 -23.02
C THR A 741 -1.16 3.31 -22.84
N LYS A 742 0.16 3.54 -22.77
CA LYS A 742 1.19 2.53 -22.47
C LYS A 742 2.02 3.09 -21.32
N ALA A 743 1.94 2.50 -20.12
CA ALA A 743 2.63 3.08 -18.98
C ALA A 743 4.16 2.96 -19.13
N ILE A 744 4.69 1.74 -19.29
CA ILE A 744 6.12 1.51 -19.54
C ILE A 744 6.31 0.68 -20.81
N VAL A 745 7.22 1.14 -21.68
CA VAL A 745 7.62 0.47 -22.93
C VAL A 745 9.11 0.14 -22.89
N PHE A 746 9.43 -1.14 -23.02
CA PHE A 746 10.79 -1.67 -23.09
C PHE A 746 11.13 -2.00 -24.54
N GLU A 747 11.82 -1.10 -25.23
CA GLU A 747 12.34 -1.37 -26.57
C GLU A 747 13.73 -2.01 -26.51
N SER A 748 14.58 -1.55 -25.59
CA SER A 748 15.92 -2.08 -25.35
C SER A 748 16.39 -1.75 -23.93
N MET A 749 17.43 -2.46 -23.46
CA MET A 749 18.04 -2.27 -22.15
C MET A 749 19.52 -2.64 -22.24
N GLY A 750 20.36 -1.91 -21.52
CA GLY A 750 21.79 -2.21 -21.42
C GLY A 750 22.05 -3.42 -20.52
N ALA A 751 23.25 -4.00 -20.61
CA ALA A 751 23.63 -5.22 -19.88
C ALA A 751 23.51 -5.12 -18.34
N GLY A 752 23.57 -3.90 -17.78
CA GLY A 752 23.38 -3.64 -16.35
C GLY A 752 21.93 -3.69 -15.86
N GLY A 753 20.95 -3.82 -16.76
CA GLY A 753 19.54 -3.90 -16.42
C GLY A 753 18.91 -2.58 -15.98
N PHE A 754 17.59 -2.60 -15.80
CA PHE A 754 16.80 -1.50 -15.26
C PHE A 754 15.67 -2.04 -14.39
N ASP A 755 15.78 -1.86 -13.08
CA ASP A 755 14.83 -2.39 -12.09
C ASP A 755 13.96 -1.30 -11.46
N PHE A 756 12.80 -1.69 -10.96
CA PHE A 756 11.77 -0.80 -10.47
C PHE A 756 11.36 -1.17 -9.05
N ILE A 757 11.38 -0.21 -8.12
CA ILE A 757 11.01 -0.39 -6.72
C ILE A 757 9.82 0.52 -6.40
N ASN A 758 8.79 0.01 -5.72
CA ASN A 758 7.57 0.75 -5.37
C ASN A 758 7.01 1.49 -6.59
N THR A 759 6.58 0.75 -7.60
CA THR A 759 6.03 1.36 -8.83
C THR A 759 4.53 1.27 -8.82
N GLN A 760 3.84 2.30 -9.26
CA GLN A 760 2.39 2.21 -9.47
C GLN A 760 2.04 2.74 -10.86
N LEU A 761 1.21 1.97 -11.57
CA LEU A 761 0.89 2.22 -12.97
C LEU A 761 -0.62 2.23 -13.17
N VAL A 762 -1.06 3.24 -13.90
CA VAL A 762 -2.46 3.46 -14.25
C VAL A 762 -2.56 3.70 -15.74
N SER A 763 -3.34 2.85 -16.40
CA SER A 763 -3.60 2.96 -17.82
C SER A 763 -5.09 3.10 -18.07
N PHE A 764 -5.47 4.15 -18.82
CA PHE A 764 -6.85 4.51 -19.13
C PHE A 764 -7.03 4.82 -20.62
N GLY A 765 -8.29 4.76 -21.06
CA GLY A 765 -8.72 5.14 -22.40
C GLY A 765 -9.42 4.00 -23.13
N ASP A 766 -10.41 4.33 -23.95
CA ASP A 766 -11.12 3.35 -24.79
C ASP A 766 -10.32 2.97 -26.05
N PHE A 767 -9.02 3.24 -26.05
CA PHE A 767 -8.13 2.85 -27.13
C PHE A 767 -7.97 1.32 -27.14
N ALA A 768 -7.91 0.72 -28.32
CA ALA A 768 -7.80 -0.73 -28.50
C ALA A 768 -6.50 -1.34 -27.91
N THR A 769 -5.59 -0.50 -27.42
CA THR A 769 -4.20 -0.83 -27.14
C THR A 769 -3.74 -0.44 -25.73
N THR A 770 -4.62 -0.15 -24.77
CA THR A 770 -4.14 0.28 -23.44
C THR A 770 -3.52 -0.88 -22.63
N ARG A 771 -2.35 -0.64 -22.02
CA ARG A 771 -1.65 -1.59 -21.11
C ARG A 771 -0.71 -0.91 -20.13
N TYR A 772 -0.35 -1.63 -19.06
CA TYR A 772 0.66 -1.17 -18.11
C TYR A 772 2.07 -1.36 -18.66
N LEU A 773 2.39 -2.57 -19.11
CA LEU A 773 3.75 -2.94 -19.51
C LEU A 773 3.73 -3.48 -20.95
N GLU A 774 4.72 -3.05 -21.74
CA GLU A 774 4.93 -3.51 -23.10
C GLU A 774 6.42 -3.78 -23.34
N THR A 775 6.76 -4.95 -23.88
CA THR A 775 8.10 -5.19 -24.43
C THR A 775 8.04 -5.21 -25.96
N GLY A 776 9.05 -4.63 -26.61
CA GLY A 776 9.23 -4.70 -28.06
C GLY A 776 9.81 -6.04 -28.51
N PRO A 777 9.71 -6.40 -29.80
CA PRO A 777 10.19 -7.69 -30.32
C PRO A 777 11.72 -7.86 -30.24
N GLY A 778 12.46 -6.75 -30.17
CA GLY A 778 13.93 -6.75 -30.00
C GLY A 778 14.39 -6.70 -28.54
N PHE A 779 13.47 -6.61 -27.57
CA PHE A 779 13.83 -6.55 -26.16
C PHE A 779 14.45 -7.88 -25.71
N SER A 780 15.54 -7.79 -24.96
CA SER A 780 16.24 -8.93 -24.38
C SER A 780 16.64 -8.64 -22.94
N GLY A 781 16.92 -9.69 -22.16
CA GLY A 781 17.20 -9.59 -20.74
C GLY A 781 15.95 -9.62 -19.87
N GLU A 782 16.13 -9.30 -18.59
CA GLU A 782 15.09 -9.35 -17.56
C GLU A 782 15.04 -8.03 -16.77
N SER A 783 13.85 -7.43 -16.67
CA SER A 783 13.57 -6.30 -15.77
C SER A 783 12.64 -6.75 -14.64
N THR A 784 12.95 -6.35 -13.41
CA THR A 784 12.20 -6.77 -12.22
C THR A 784 11.53 -5.59 -11.53
N PHE A 785 10.24 -5.78 -11.21
CA PHE A 785 9.46 -4.91 -10.35
C PHE A 785 9.42 -5.48 -8.93
N PHE A 786 9.79 -4.66 -7.94
CA PHE A 786 9.79 -4.96 -6.52
C PHE A 786 8.75 -4.10 -5.83
N SER A 787 7.66 -4.72 -5.37
CA SER A 787 6.47 -4.00 -4.89
C SER A 787 5.88 -3.11 -5.99
N ALA A 788 4.75 -3.52 -6.57
CA ALA A 788 4.10 -2.70 -7.58
C ALA A 788 2.59 -2.80 -7.57
N ASP A 789 1.91 -1.67 -7.76
CA ASP A 789 0.45 -1.55 -7.84
C ASP A 789 0.00 -1.20 -9.26
N PHE A 790 -0.96 -1.94 -9.78
CA PHE A 790 -1.49 -1.77 -11.13
C PHE A 790 -3.01 -1.63 -11.08
N TRP A 791 -3.52 -0.48 -11.50
CA TRP A 791 -4.95 -0.18 -11.43
C TRP A 791 -5.40 0.72 -12.59
N GLY A 792 -6.68 1.08 -12.62
CA GLY A 792 -7.26 1.78 -13.76
C GLY A 792 -8.05 0.84 -14.66
N GLN A 793 -8.10 1.06 -15.98
CA GLN A 793 -8.98 0.28 -16.86
C GLN A 793 -8.31 -0.05 -18.21
N PRO A 794 -7.17 -0.76 -18.23
CA PRO A 794 -6.54 -1.15 -19.48
C PRO A 794 -7.34 -2.24 -20.20
N LYS A 795 -7.17 -2.35 -21.52
CA LYS A 795 -7.66 -3.50 -22.29
C LYS A 795 -6.88 -4.76 -21.93
N TYR A 796 -5.56 -4.66 -21.80
CA TYR A 796 -4.67 -5.73 -21.37
C TYR A 796 -3.75 -5.28 -20.24
N GLY A 797 -3.48 -6.12 -19.24
CA GLY A 797 -2.53 -5.79 -18.18
C GLY A 797 -1.11 -5.63 -18.71
N VAL A 798 -0.58 -6.68 -19.35
CA VAL A 798 0.79 -6.73 -19.87
C VAL A 798 0.86 -7.31 -21.29
N ASP A 799 1.82 -6.83 -22.08
CA ASP A 799 2.07 -7.27 -23.45
C ASP A 799 3.58 -7.55 -23.66
N ILE A 800 3.96 -8.82 -23.58
CA ILE A 800 5.35 -9.26 -23.54
C ILE A 800 5.71 -9.93 -24.88
N ASN A 801 6.31 -9.17 -25.80
CA ASN A 801 6.73 -9.70 -27.08
C ASN A 801 8.02 -10.52 -26.97
N ALA A 802 9.06 -9.98 -26.33
CA ALA A 802 10.34 -10.64 -26.11
C ALA A 802 10.89 -10.32 -24.70
N GLY A 803 12.01 -10.93 -24.33
CA GLY A 803 12.66 -10.79 -23.02
C GLY A 803 11.81 -11.28 -21.84
N THR A 804 12.15 -10.86 -20.62
CA THR A 804 11.46 -11.27 -19.40
C THR A 804 11.04 -10.07 -18.58
N ILE A 805 9.79 -10.06 -18.12
CA ILE A 805 9.33 -9.16 -17.07
C ILE A 805 9.02 -9.99 -15.82
N ALA A 806 9.65 -9.65 -14.71
CA ALA A 806 9.42 -10.27 -13.42
C ALA A 806 8.74 -9.29 -12.47
N ILE A 807 7.69 -9.75 -11.79
CA ILE A 807 6.94 -8.98 -10.81
C ILE A 807 7.00 -9.73 -9.49
N GLN A 808 7.70 -9.15 -8.54
CA GLN A 808 7.82 -9.64 -7.19
C GLN A 808 7.00 -8.73 -6.28
N LEU A 809 6.05 -9.34 -5.56
CA LEU A 809 5.21 -8.63 -4.61
C LEU A 809 4.28 -7.61 -5.31
N GLY A 810 3.63 -7.99 -6.43
CA GLY A 810 2.73 -7.10 -7.19
C GLY A 810 1.25 -7.18 -6.79
N ASN A 811 0.46 -6.15 -7.11
CA ASN A 811 -1.00 -6.14 -6.97
C ASN A 811 -1.66 -5.54 -8.22
N PHE A 812 -2.35 -6.37 -8.99
CA PHE A 812 -3.20 -5.94 -10.10
C PHE A 812 -4.64 -5.86 -9.61
N GLU A 813 -5.07 -4.68 -9.16
CA GLU A 813 -6.47 -4.43 -8.78
C GLU A 813 -7.38 -4.52 -10.00
N ASN A 814 -6.90 -4.04 -11.16
CA ASN A 814 -7.50 -4.31 -12.47
C ASN A 814 -6.49 -4.97 -13.40
N ALA A 815 -6.73 -6.25 -13.71
CA ALA A 815 -5.85 -7.06 -14.54
C ALA A 815 -6.01 -6.80 -16.06
N GLY A 816 -7.13 -6.22 -16.48
CA GLY A 816 -7.42 -5.89 -17.89
C GLY A 816 -8.79 -6.38 -18.34
N SER A 817 -9.50 -5.55 -19.10
CA SER A 817 -10.90 -5.80 -19.48
C SER A 817 -11.08 -6.84 -20.59
N LEU A 818 -10.07 -7.08 -21.42
CA LEU A 818 -10.07 -8.12 -22.47
C LEU A 818 -9.21 -9.33 -22.11
N GLY A 819 -8.18 -9.13 -21.28
CA GLY A 819 -7.34 -10.19 -20.75
C GLY A 819 -6.21 -9.63 -19.91
N PHE A 820 -5.52 -10.48 -19.15
CA PHE A 820 -4.40 -10.04 -18.32
C PHE A 820 -3.10 -9.93 -19.10
N SER A 821 -2.64 -11.02 -19.71
CA SER A 821 -1.35 -11.06 -20.41
C SER A 821 -1.49 -11.42 -21.89
N ARG A 822 -0.68 -10.77 -22.74
CA ARG A 822 -0.42 -11.20 -24.10
C ARG A 822 1.05 -11.53 -24.23
N LEU A 823 1.35 -12.75 -24.66
CA LEU A 823 2.71 -13.27 -24.68
C LEU A 823 3.04 -13.78 -26.10
N ASN A 824 4.25 -13.47 -26.57
CA ASN A 824 4.76 -13.96 -27.85
C ASN A 824 5.95 -14.93 -27.69
N THR A 825 7.18 -14.42 -27.57
CA THR A 825 8.39 -15.21 -27.27
C THR A 825 8.99 -14.87 -25.91
N GLY A 826 8.54 -13.78 -25.29
CA GLY A 826 8.98 -13.38 -23.95
C GLY A 826 8.28 -14.13 -22.82
N GLN A 827 8.75 -13.89 -21.60
CA GLN A 827 8.29 -14.56 -20.38
C GLN A 827 7.74 -13.56 -19.37
N LEU A 828 6.72 -14.00 -18.62
CA LEU A 828 6.17 -13.27 -17.48
C LEU A 828 6.35 -14.12 -16.21
N LYS A 829 7.03 -13.54 -15.22
CA LYS A 829 7.24 -14.16 -13.90
C LYS A 829 6.45 -13.39 -12.85
N LEU A 830 5.57 -14.08 -12.13
CA LEU A 830 4.79 -13.53 -11.03
C LEU A 830 5.15 -14.28 -9.74
N ASP A 831 5.61 -13.52 -8.76
CA ASP A 831 5.92 -14.04 -7.42
C ASP A 831 5.21 -13.22 -6.37
N THR A 832 4.51 -13.88 -5.45
CA THR A 832 3.84 -13.21 -4.32
C THR A 832 2.91 -12.09 -4.81
N THR A 833 2.26 -12.34 -5.95
CA THR A 833 1.49 -11.33 -6.69
C THR A 833 0.01 -11.61 -6.55
N VAL A 834 -0.75 -10.55 -6.33
CA VAL A 834 -2.21 -10.58 -6.35
C VAL A 834 -2.67 -10.13 -7.73
N VAL A 835 -3.43 -10.96 -8.44
CA VAL A 835 -4.00 -10.59 -9.75
C VAL A 835 -5.50 -10.73 -9.69
N ALA A 836 -6.23 -9.62 -9.81
CA ALA A 836 -7.69 -9.61 -9.87
C ALA A 836 -8.22 -10.44 -11.05
N ASN A 837 -9.50 -10.83 -10.96
CA ASN A 837 -10.15 -11.62 -11.99
C ASN A 837 -10.11 -10.91 -13.36
N THR A 838 -9.90 -11.70 -14.41
CA THR A 838 -9.91 -11.24 -15.80
C THR A 838 -10.64 -12.26 -16.67
N PRO A 839 -11.22 -11.86 -17.82
CA PRO A 839 -11.88 -12.80 -18.74
C PRO A 839 -10.93 -13.86 -19.30
N ALA A 840 -9.66 -13.54 -19.50
CA ALA A 840 -8.63 -14.46 -19.98
C ALA A 840 -7.29 -14.13 -19.34
N PHE A 841 -6.62 -15.12 -18.75
CA PHE A 841 -5.35 -14.89 -18.07
C PHE A 841 -4.19 -14.67 -19.05
N ALA A 842 -4.15 -15.44 -20.13
CA ALA A 842 -3.20 -15.28 -21.25
C ALA A 842 -3.84 -15.67 -22.59
N ASN A 843 -3.21 -15.30 -23.70
CA ASN A 843 -3.56 -15.82 -25.02
C ASN A 843 -3.28 -17.33 -25.11
N ALA A 844 -4.17 -18.07 -25.79
CA ALA A 844 -4.15 -19.54 -25.85
C ALA A 844 -2.83 -20.10 -26.38
N GLY A 845 -2.35 -21.20 -25.78
CA GLY A 845 -1.12 -21.91 -26.18
C GLY A 845 0.18 -21.25 -25.71
N LYS A 846 0.09 -20.24 -24.84
CA LYS A 846 1.25 -19.51 -24.28
C LYS A 846 1.51 -19.77 -22.81
N GLU A 847 0.86 -20.78 -22.22
CA GLU A 847 1.06 -21.17 -20.81
C GLU A 847 2.54 -21.43 -20.49
N GLY A 848 3.29 -22.00 -21.43
CA GLY A 848 4.74 -22.26 -21.30
C GLY A 848 5.63 -21.01 -21.20
N GLN A 849 5.07 -19.81 -21.17
CA GLN A 849 5.77 -18.53 -20.94
C GLN A 849 5.48 -17.92 -19.57
N LEU A 850 4.60 -18.57 -18.80
CA LEU A 850 4.16 -18.12 -17.48
C LEU A 850 4.88 -18.89 -16.38
N HIS A 851 5.53 -18.13 -15.50
CA HIS A 851 6.05 -18.61 -14.24
C HIS A 851 5.28 -17.95 -13.10
N VAL A 852 4.53 -18.72 -12.33
CA VAL A 852 3.70 -18.19 -11.25
C VAL A 852 3.97 -18.95 -9.96
N GLN A 853 4.38 -18.24 -8.91
CA GLN A 853 4.54 -18.84 -7.59
C GLN A 853 4.07 -17.94 -6.44
N SER A 854 3.69 -18.57 -5.32
CA SER A 854 3.31 -17.89 -4.07
C SER A 854 2.21 -16.83 -4.23
N SER A 855 1.41 -16.90 -5.28
CA SER A 855 0.53 -15.81 -5.74
C SER A 855 -0.95 -16.07 -5.44
N LEU A 856 -1.75 -14.99 -5.43
CA LEU A 856 -3.21 -15.04 -5.26
C LEU A 856 -3.89 -14.64 -6.57
N LEU A 857 -4.38 -15.61 -7.34
CA LEU A 857 -4.98 -15.37 -8.65
C LEU A 857 -5.84 -16.54 -9.13
N ASN A 858 -6.61 -16.31 -10.19
CA ASN A 858 -7.37 -17.33 -10.89
C ASN A 858 -6.92 -17.38 -12.37
N PRO A 859 -6.37 -18.50 -12.89
CA PRO A 859 -5.81 -18.59 -14.24
C PRO A 859 -6.91 -18.86 -15.28
N THR A 860 -7.94 -18.00 -15.33
CA THR A 860 -9.14 -18.18 -16.16
C THR A 860 -8.78 -18.53 -17.61
N GLY A 861 -9.36 -19.63 -18.10
CA GLY A 861 -9.22 -20.07 -19.50
C GLY A 861 -7.95 -20.87 -19.81
N LEU A 862 -7.11 -21.19 -18.82
CA LEU A 862 -5.84 -21.89 -19.02
C LEU A 862 -5.76 -23.21 -18.25
N ILE A 863 -4.91 -24.12 -18.73
CA ILE A 863 -4.60 -25.38 -18.06
C ILE A 863 -3.30 -25.21 -17.27
N VAL A 864 -3.40 -25.22 -15.94
CA VAL A 864 -2.27 -25.01 -15.02
C VAL A 864 -1.08 -25.95 -15.30
N GLY A 865 -1.34 -27.20 -15.72
CA GLY A 865 -0.27 -28.17 -16.04
C GLY A 865 0.61 -27.79 -17.24
N ASN A 866 0.20 -26.83 -18.07
CA ASN A 866 0.96 -26.36 -19.22
C ASN A 866 1.85 -25.15 -18.88
N PHE A 867 1.78 -24.63 -17.65
CA PHE A 867 2.59 -23.50 -17.24
C PHE A 867 4.06 -23.89 -17.16
N ALA A 868 4.97 -22.97 -17.49
CA ALA A 868 6.40 -23.21 -17.29
C ALA A 868 6.73 -23.46 -15.82
N SER A 869 6.03 -22.76 -14.91
CA SER A 869 5.96 -23.17 -13.51
C SER A 869 4.69 -22.66 -12.83
N TRP A 870 4.06 -23.51 -12.01
CA TRP A 870 2.95 -23.16 -11.14
C TRP A 870 3.18 -23.77 -9.75
N LYS A 871 3.48 -22.94 -8.75
CA LYS A 871 3.87 -23.43 -7.41
C LYS A 871 3.23 -22.63 -6.29
N ASN A 872 2.57 -23.31 -5.34
CA ASN A 872 2.08 -22.70 -4.10
C ASN A 872 1.21 -21.45 -4.32
N ASN A 873 0.36 -21.46 -5.35
CA ASN A 873 -0.61 -20.40 -5.61
C ASN A 873 -1.94 -20.73 -4.91
N LEU A 874 -2.69 -19.71 -4.52
CA LEU A 874 -4.06 -19.84 -4.01
C LEU A 874 -5.02 -19.05 -4.90
N SER A 875 -6.29 -19.45 -4.91
CA SER A 875 -7.36 -18.68 -5.54
C SER A 875 -7.54 -17.32 -4.85
N LEU A 876 -8.02 -16.31 -5.58
CA LEU A 876 -8.34 -15.01 -4.98
C LEU A 876 -9.34 -15.15 -3.83
N ASN A 877 -10.43 -15.87 -4.08
CA ASN A 877 -11.47 -16.14 -3.10
C ASN A 877 -11.02 -17.32 -2.22
N PRO A 878 -11.09 -17.19 -0.88
CA PRO A 878 -10.81 -18.31 0.02
C PRO A 878 -11.73 -19.51 -0.28
N SER A 879 -11.12 -20.67 -0.52
CA SER A 879 -11.81 -21.95 -0.57
C SER A 879 -11.68 -22.66 0.77
N MET A 880 -12.66 -23.48 1.12
CA MET A 880 -12.58 -24.31 2.33
C MET A 880 -11.44 -25.31 2.23
N ALA A 881 -10.74 -25.55 3.35
CA ALA A 881 -9.73 -26.58 3.43
C ALA A 881 -10.37 -27.95 3.17
N VAL A 882 -9.64 -28.82 2.48
CA VAL A 882 -10.05 -30.21 2.30
C VAL A 882 -9.88 -30.94 3.64
N PRO A 883 -10.90 -31.63 4.17
CA PRO A 883 -10.85 -32.27 5.49
C PRO A 883 -10.10 -33.61 5.44
N ILE A 884 -8.83 -33.62 5.00
CA ILE A 884 -7.98 -34.81 4.94
C ILE A 884 -7.94 -35.51 6.31
N GLY A 885 -8.02 -36.85 6.29
CA GLY A 885 -8.03 -37.69 7.48
C GLY A 885 -9.39 -37.77 8.19
N SER A 886 -10.31 -36.86 7.89
CA SER A 886 -11.65 -36.85 8.48
C SER A 886 -12.56 -37.88 7.80
N TYR A 887 -13.53 -38.36 8.56
CA TYR A 887 -14.66 -39.11 8.03
C TYR A 887 -15.76 -38.12 7.63
N ILE A 888 -16.34 -38.31 6.45
CA ILE A 888 -17.41 -37.47 5.93
C ILE A 888 -18.60 -38.32 5.52
N SER A 889 -19.76 -37.68 5.42
CA SER A 889 -20.87 -38.15 4.58
C SER A 889 -21.03 -37.22 3.39
N LEU A 890 -21.43 -37.76 2.24
CA LEU A 890 -21.72 -36.99 1.03
C LEU A 890 -23.23 -37.02 0.78
N LYS A 891 -23.88 -35.85 0.79
CA LYS A 891 -25.30 -35.70 0.48
C LYS A 891 -25.46 -35.06 -0.89
N ALA A 892 -26.07 -35.76 -1.86
CA ALA A 892 -26.25 -35.22 -3.20
C ALA A 892 -27.27 -34.07 -3.19
N VAL A 893 -26.93 -32.96 -3.83
CA VAL A 893 -27.85 -31.82 -3.98
C VAL A 893 -29.02 -32.18 -4.89
N ALA A 894 -28.84 -33.14 -5.81
CA ALA A 894 -29.85 -33.60 -6.76
C ALA A 894 -31.16 -34.08 -6.10
N ASN A 895 -31.07 -34.79 -4.96
CA ASN A 895 -32.23 -35.40 -4.29
C ASN A 895 -32.24 -35.27 -2.77
N ASN A 896 -31.24 -34.60 -2.18
CA ASN A 896 -31.08 -34.49 -0.73
C ASN A 896 -30.92 -35.85 0.00
N LEU A 897 -30.35 -36.86 -0.65
CA LEU A 897 -30.03 -38.15 -0.03
C LEU A 897 -28.52 -38.37 0.05
N PHE A 898 -28.10 -39.23 0.99
CA PHE A 898 -26.72 -39.58 1.23
C PHE A 898 -26.23 -40.66 0.26
N VAL A 899 -25.01 -40.48 -0.24
CA VAL A 899 -24.26 -41.44 -1.05
C VAL A 899 -23.91 -42.65 -0.19
N SER A 900 -24.34 -43.84 -0.62
CA SER A 900 -24.13 -45.11 0.08
C SER A 900 -23.23 -46.06 -0.71
N ALA A 901 -22.31 -46.73 -0.01
CA ALA A 901 -21.63 -47.94 -0.43
C ALA A 901 -22.46 -49.18 -0.05
N ASP A 902 -23.58 -49.37 -0.74
CA ASP A 902 -24.53 -50.46 -0.48
C ASP A 902 -23.88 -51.86 -0.58
N SER A 903 -24.50 -52.85 0.08
CA SER A 903 -24.05 -54.25 0.12
C SER A 903 -22.58 -54.40 0.55
N ALA A 904 -22.20 -53.72 1.63
CA ALA A 904 -20.82 -53.66 2.13
C ALA A 904 -19.80 -53.21 1.05
N GLY A 905 -20.21 -52.26 0.20
CA GLY A 905 -19.41 -51.70 -0.89
C GLY A 905 -19.23 -52.62 -2.10
N ALA A 906 -20.00 -53.71 -2.22
CA ALA A 906 -20.01 -54.55 -3.41
C ALA A 906 -20.79 -53.94 -4.58
N ASN A 907 -21.66 -52.96 -4.32
CA ASN A 907 -22.45 -52.26 -5.34
C ASN A 907 -21.85 -50.89 -5.66
N PRO A 908 -22.18 -50.32 -6.85
CA PRO A 908 -21.87 -48.93 -7.15
C PRO A 908 -22.46 -47.96 -6.13
N LEU A 909 -21.80 -46.81 -5.94
CA LEU A 909 -22.26 -45.75 -5.06
C LEU A 909 -23.52 -45.08 -5.61
N ILE A 910 -24.56 -44.94 -4.78
CA ILE A 910 -25.85 -44.29 -5.15
C ILE A 910 -26.27 -43.36 -4.01
N ALA A 911 -26.83 -42.18 -4.34
CA ALA A 911 -27.40 -41.26 -3.35
C ALA A 911 -28.84 -41.67 -2.96
N ASN A 912 -28.99 -42.69 -2.11
CA ASN A 912 -30.30 -43.31 -1.85
C ASN A 912 -30.71 -43.42 -0.37
N LYS A 913 -29.94 -42.85 0.58
CA LYS A 913 -30.27 -42.93 2.03
C LYS A 913 -30.70 -41.61 2.64
N ALA A 914 -31.66 -41.67 3.56
CA ALA A 914 -32.13 -40.49 4.30
C ALA A 914 -31.28 -40.15 5.53
N THR A 915 -30.52 -41.11 6.06
CA THR A 915 -29.72 -40.99 7.29
C THR A 915 -28.32 -41.56 7.07
N VAL A 916 -27.33 -41.10 7.85
CA VAL A 916 -25.95 -41.59 7.80
C VAL A 916 -25.80 -42.80 8.74
N GLY A 917 -25.60 -43.98 8.17
CA GLY A 917 -25.08 -45.19 8.84
C GLY A 917 -23.66 -45.49 8.37
N LEU A 918 -23.15 -46.71 8.55
CA LEU A 918 -21.78 -47.10 8.16
C LEU A 918 -21.53 -46.96 6.65
N SER A 919 -22.47 -47.37 5.80
CA SER A 919 -22.28 -47.38 4.34
C SER A 919 -22.20 -45.98 3.71
N GLU A 920 -22.63 -44.93 4.42
CA GLU A 920 -22.63 -43.55 3.93
C GLU A 920 -21.39 -42.74 4.39
N GLN A 921 -20.43 -43.41 5.02
CA GLN A 921 -19.23 -42.75 5.56
C GLN A 921 -18.01 -43.06 4.70
N PHE A 922 -17.26 -42.00 4.41
CA PHE A 922 -16.03 -42.06 3.64
C PHE A 922 -14.93 -41.32 4.38
N LYS A 923 -13.80 -41.98 4.60
CA LYS A 923 -12.58 -41.30 5.04
C LYS A 923 -11.96 -40.58 3.84
N ILE A 924 -11.61 -39.32 4.03
CA ILE A 924 -10.83 -38.55 3.06
C ILE A 924 -9.36 -38.88 3.28
N VAL A 925 -8.72 -39.40 2.24
CA VAL A 925 -7.31 -39.81 2.27
C VAL A 925 -6.52 -38.95 1.30
N ASP A 926 -5.33 -38.50 1.70
CA ASP A 926 -4.39 -37.82 0.82
C ASP A 926 -3.92 -38.78 -0.28
N ALA A 927 -4.09 -38.39 -1.55
CA ALA A 927 -3.75 -39.20 -2.71
C ALA A 927 -2.64 -38.57 -3.58
N GLY A 928 -1.88 -37.62 -3.01
CA GLY A 928 -0.81 -36.88 -3.68
C GLY A 928 -1.18 -35.42 -3.97
N PRO A 929 -0.28 -34.64 -4.61
CA PRO A 929 -0.40 -33.18 -4.71
C PRO A 929 -1.76 -32.70 -5.23
N GLY A 930 -2.59 -32.15 -4.32
CA GLY A 930 -3.91 -31.60 -4.64
C GLY A 930 -5.03 -32.62 -4.91
N LEU A 931 -4.78 -33.91 -4.64
CA LEU A 931 -5.72 -35.00 -4.92
C LEU A 931 -6.12 -35.73 -3.63
N ILE A 932 -7.34 -36.23 -3.63
CA ILE A 932 -7.88 -37.08 -2.56
C ILE A 932 -8.28 -38.45 -3.08
N ALA A 933 -8.38 -39.41 -2.18
CA ALA A 933 -9.11 -40.64 -2.35
C ALA A 933 -10.23 -40.73 -1.29
N LEU A 934 -11.32 -41.38 -1.67
CA LEU A 934 -12.42 -41.71 -0.75
C LEU A 934 -12.27 -43.17 -0.34
N GLN A 935 -12.10 -43.44 0.95
CA GLN A 935 -12.10 -44.80 1.48
C GLN A 935 -13.43 -45.07 2.20
N SER A 936 -14.18 -46.08 1.76
CA SER A 936 -15.43 -46.45 2.42
C SER A 936 -15.17 -47.11 3.77
N THR A 937 -15.91 -46.74 4.81
CA THR A 937 -15.73 -47.31 6.15
C THR A 937 -16.31 -48.72 6.29
N VAL A 938 -17.28 -49.09 5.43
CA VAL A 938 -17.96 -50.39 5.54
C VAL A 938 -17.06 -51.56 5.13
N ASN A 939 -16.04 -51.32 4.29
CA ASN A 939 -15.15 -52.37 3.79
C ASN A 939 -13.66 -51.97 3.70
N ASN A 940 -13.31 -50.74 4.11
CA ASN A 940 -11.96 -50.18 4.08
C ASN A 940 -11.31 -50.10 2.69
N LYS A 941 -12.10 -50.11 1.60
CA LYS A 941 -11.61 -50.01 0.21
C LYS A 941 -11.82 -48.61 -0.37
N TYR A 942 -10.97 -48.26 -1.32
CA TYR A 942 -11.01 -47.00 -2.06
C TYR A 942 -12.06 -47.02 -3.18
N VAL A 943 -12.73 -45.89 -3.35
CA VAL A 943 -13.66 -45.62 -4.44
C VAL A 943 -12.87 -45.45 -5.74
N THR A 944 -13.25 -46.19 -6.77
CA THR A 944 -12.62 -46.16 -8.11
C THR A 944 -13.61 -45.75 -9.18
N THR A 945 -13.13 -45.07 -10.22
CA THR A 945 -13.88 -44.79 -11.46
C THR A 945 -13.70 -45.85 -12.54
N GLY A 946 -12.95 -46.93 -12.26
CA GLY A 946 -12.50 -47.89 -13.27
C GLY A 946 -11.43 -47.31 -14.21
N SER A 947 -10.80 -48.18 -15.02
CA SER A 947 -9.59 -47.86 -15.81
C SER A 947 -9.76 -46.75 -16.87
N GLY A 948 -11.00 -46.40 -17.25
CA GLY A 948 -11.30 -45.33 -18.20
C GLY A 948 -11.96 -44.08 -17.61
N GLY A 949 -12.19 -44.02 -16.29
CA GLY A 949 -12.80 -42.86 -15.63
C GLY A 949 -14.32 -42.73 -15.75
N GLY A 950 -14.96 -43.41 -16.70
CA GLY A 950 -16.39 -43.28 -17.00
C GLY A 950 -17.29 -44.39 -16.45
N SER A 951 -16.77 -45.32 -15.64
CA SER A 951 -17.58 -46.40 -15.06
C SER A 951 -18.32 -45.93 -13.79
N PRO A 952 -19.39 -46.62 -13.37
CA PRO A 952 -20.00 -46.42 -12.06
C PRO A 952 -18.97 -46.50 -10.93
N LEU A 953 -18.98 -45.50 -10.04
CA LEU A 953 -18.06 -45.43 -8.91
C LEU A 953 -18.36 -46.56 -7.92
N ILE A 954 -17.34 -47.30 -7.51
CA ILE A 954 -17.47 -48.44 -6.57
C ILE A 954 -16.30 -48.47 -5.59
N ALA A 955 -16.55 -48.82 -4.31
CA ALA A 955 -15.53 -48.96 -3.26
C ALA A 955 -14.89 -50.36 -3.28
N SER A 956 -14.07 -50.65 -4.30
CA SER A 956 -13.56 -52.01 -4.55
C SER A 956 -12.03 -52.17 -4.45
N GLN A 957 -11.27 -51.07 -4.43
CA GLN A 957 -9.80 -51.11 -4.53
C GLN A 957 -9.10 -51.07 -3.18
N THR A 958 -7.97 -51.79 -3.04
CA THR A 958 -7.17 -51.81 -1.81
C THR A 958 -5.97 -50.85 -1.84
N THR A 959 -5.67 -50.26 -3.01
CA THR A 959 -4.58 -49.30 -3.21
C THR A 959 -5.07 -48.09 -4.01
N ILE A 960 -4.36 -46.96 -3.88
CA ILE A 960 -4.68 -45.70 -4.60
C ILE A 960 -3.87 -45.64 -5.90
N GLY A 961 -4.52 -45.93 -7.03
CA GLY A 961 -4.00 -45.73 -8.37
C GLY A 961 -4.51 -44.43 -9.01
N ALA A 962 -4.46 -44.33 -10.34
CA ALA A 962 -4.92 -43.15 -11.07
C ALA A 962 -6.45 -42.98 -11.06
N ALA A 963 -7.21 -44.08 -10.97
CA ALA A 963 -8.68 -44.09 -11.03
C ALA A 963 -9.36 -43.86 -9.67
N GLU A 964 -8.60 -43.89 -8.57
CA GLU A 964 -9.07 -43.65 -7.21
C GLU A 964 -8.80 -42.21 -6.75
N ARG A 965 -8.21 -41.40 -7.64
CA ARG A 965 -7.83 -40.01 -7.38
C ARG A 965 -8.90 -39.05 -7.87
N PHE A 966 -9.33 -38.18 -6.96
CA PHE A 966 -10.31 -37.13 -7.23
C PHE A 966 -9.74 -35.77 -6.84
N GLN A 967 -10.10 -34.74 -7.59
CA GLN A 967 -9.95 -33.36 -7.16
C GLN A 967 -11.16 -32.97 -6.30
N TRP A 968 -10.90 -32.38 -5.14
CA TRP A 968 -11.92 -31.76 -4.30
C TRP A 968 -12.12 -30.31 -4.74
N ILE A 969 -13.31 -29.99 -5.24
CA ILE A 969 -13.64 -28.66 -5.74
C ILE A 969 -14.67 -28.05 -4.80
N ALA A 970 -14.27 -27.04 -4.02
CA ALA A 970 -15.20 -26.28 -3.19
C ALA A 970 -15.96 -25.27 -4.06
N ASN A 971 -17.30 -25.32 -4.00
CA ASN A 971 -18.17 -24.40 -4.72
C ASN A 971 -18.50 -23.17 -3.86
N SER A 972 -18.84 -22.06 -4.50
CA SER A 972 -19.17 -20.79 -3.82
C SER A 972 -20.45 -20.85 -2.97
N ASP A 973 -21.31 -21.84 -3.20
CA ASP A 973 -22.57 -22.05 -2.47
C ASP A 973 -22.41 -22.95 -1.23
N GLY A 974 -21.17 -23.25 -0.83
CA GLY A 974 -20.85 -24.11 0.32
C GLY A 974 -20.94 -25.62 0.02
N THR A 975 -21.30 -26.01 -1.20
CA THR A 975 -21.24 -27.40 -1.65
C THR A 975 -19.83 -27.74 -2.15
N ILE A 976 -19.60 -29.01 -2.45
CA ILE A 976 -18.39 -29.49 -3.10
C ILE A 976 -18.74 -30.28 -4.36
N SER A 977 -17.78 -30.38 -5.26
CA SER A 977 -17.80 -31.26 -6.41
C SER A 977 -16.56 -32.13 -6.42
N LEU A 978 -16.69 -33.35 -6.92
CA LEU A 978 -15.58 -34.27 -7.11
C LEU A 978 -15.31 -34.41 -8.59
N MET A 979 -14.07 -34.25 -9.02
CA MET A 979 -13.66 -34.49 -10.40
C MET A 979 -12.66 -35.64 -10.46
N ALA A 980 -12.95 -36.66 -11.26
CA ALA A 980 -12.03 -37.78 -11.43
C ALA A 980 -10.76 -37.33 -12.15
N ASN A 981 -9.60 -37.63 -11.56
CA ASN A 981 -8.31 -37.16 -12.08
C ASN A 981 -7.99 -37.78 -13.45
N ILE A 982 -8.38 -39.04 -13.68
CA ILE A 982 -8.01 -39.80 -14.88
C ILE A 982 -8.66 -39.30 -16.17
N ASN A 983 -9.83 -38.67 -16.12
CA ASN A 983 -10.57 -38.20 -17.29
C ASN A 983 -11.00 -36.73 -17.22
N SER A 984 -10.68 -36.03 -16.13
CA SER A 984 -11.07 -34.63 -15.87
C SER A 984 -12.59 -34.39 -16.01
N ARG A 985 -13.41 -35.33 -15.52
CA ARG A 985 -14.87 -35.21 -15.50
C ARG A 985 -15.43 -35.18 -14.09
N TYR A 986 -16.48 -34.37 -13.91
CA TYR A 986 -17.22 -34.27 -12.65
C TYR A 986 -18.01 -35.55 -12.37
N VAL A 987 -17.98 -35.98 -11.11
CA VAL A 987 -18.81 -37.06 -10.54
C VAL A 987 -20.24 -36.57 -10.43
N VAL A 988 -21.17 -37.37 -10.95
CA VAL A 988 -22.57 -36.98 -11.16
C VAL A 988 -23.47 -37.96 -10.43
N ALA A 989 -24.42 -37.46 -9.65
CA ALA A 989 -25.52 -38.24 -9.10
C ALA A 989 -26.57 -38.47 -10.20
N GLU A 990 -26.34 -39.48 -11.06
CA GLU A 990 -27.14 -39.71 -12.27
C GLU A 990 -28.62 -40.02 -11.98
N GLY A 991 -29.48 -39.75 -12.97
CA GLY A 991 -30.92 -39.95 -12.84
C GLY A 991 -31.56 -39.12 -11.71
N GLY A 992 -31.04 -37.91 -11.46
CA GLY A 992 -31.45 -37.09 -10.32
C GLY A 992 -31.07 -37.68 -8.96
N GLY A 993 -30.00 -38.49 -8.91
CA GLY A 993 -29.52 -39.17 -7.70
C GLY A 993 -30.09 -40.57 -7.47
N ALA A 994 -30.99 -41.06 -8.33
CA ALA A 994 -31.54 -42.41 -8.24
C ALA A 994 -30.66 -43.51 -8.86
N SER A 995 -29.62 -43.13 -9.61
CA SER A 995 -28.69 -44.05 -10.28
C SER A 995 -27.26 -43.95 -9.73
N ALA A 996 -26.41 -44.87 -10.18
CA ALA A 996 -25.00 -44.90 -9.77
C ALA A 996 -24.27 -43.59 -10.09
N LEU A 997 -23.35 -43.21 -9.21
CA LEU A 997 -22.48 -42.06 -9.43
C LEU A 997 -21.50 -42.37 -10.57
N ILE A 998 -21.35 -41.44 -11.53
CA ILE A 998 -20.45 -41.59 -12.69
C ILE A 998 -19.68 -40.29 -12.93
N ALA A 999 -18.38 -40.36 -13.24
CA ALA A 999 -17.59 -39.19 -13.61
C ALA A 999 -17.61 -38.93 -15.13
N ASN A 1000 -18.57 -38.14 -15.62
CA ASN A 1000 -18.77 -37.96 -17.07
C ASN A 1000 -19.13 -36.52 -17.56
N ARG A 1001 -19.31 -35.52 -16.69
CA ARG A 1001 -19.64 -34.12 -17.11
C ARG A 1001 -18.41 -33.21 -17.18
N LEU A 1002 -18.45 -32.21 -18.07
CA LEU A 1002 -17.39 -31.19 -18.26
C LEU A 1002 -17.54 -29.96 -17.35
N SER A 1003 -18.72 -29.79 -16.73
CA SER A 1003 -19.04 -28.64 -15.90
C SER A 1003 -19.98 -29.07 -14.77
N ALA A 1004 -19.89 -28.42 -13.62
CA ALA A 1004 -20.77 -28.68 -12.47
C ALA A 1004 -22.11 -27.94 -12.60
N GLY A 1005 -23.21 -28.69 -12.60
CA GLY A 1005 -24.57 -28.25 -12.33
C GLY A 1005 -25.07 -28.81 -10.99
N PRO A 1006 -26.40 -28.87 -10.75
CA PRO A 1006 -26.94 -29.37 -9.49
C PRO A 1006 -26.64 -30.85 -9.19
N TRP A 1007 -26.37 -31.68 -10.20
CA TRP A 1007 -26.18 -33.13 -10.02
C TRP A 1007 -24.73 -33.51 -9.68
N GLU A 1008 -23.81 -32.59 -9.90
CA GLU A 1008 -22.37 -32.74 -9.64
C GLU A 1008 -21.96 -32.16 -8.28
N LYS A 1009 -22.96 -31.69 -7.51
CA LYS A 1009 -22.77 -31.00 -6.23
C LYS A 1009 -23.22 -31.87 -5.07
N PHE A 1010 -22.41 -31.86 -4.02
CA PHE A 1010 -22.62 -32.61 -2.78
C PHE A 1010 -22.39 -31.71 -1.57
N GLN A 1011 -23.17 -31.91 -0.50
CA GLN A 1011 -22.80 -31.41 0.82
C GLN A 1011 -21.89 -32.46 1.47
N ALA A 1012 -20.64 -32.09 1.75
CA ALA A 1012 -19.72 -32.93 2.50
C ALA A 1012 -19.79 -32.56 3.99
N ASN A 1013 -20.36 -33.45 4.80
CA ASN A 1013 -20.49 -33.22 6.24
C ASN A 1013 -19.40 -34.00 6.97
N VAL A 1014 -18.50 -33.29 7.65
CA VAL A 1014 -17.50 -33.91 8.52
C VAL A 1014 -18.20 -34.55 9.72
N LEU A 1015 -17.97 -35.84 9.92
CA LEU A 1015 -18.54 -36.62 10.99
C LEU A 1015 -17.69 -36.43 12.26
N LYS A 1016 -18.30 -35.84 13.30
CA LYS A 1016 -17.65 -35.62 14.59
C LYS A 1016 -17.43 -36.91 15.38
N LEU A 1017 -18.30 -37.91 15.16
CA LEU A 1017 -18.17 -39.27 15.65
C LEU A 1017 -18.43 -40.25 14.50
N VAL A 1018 -17.71 -41.35 14.50
CA VAL A 1018 -17.79 -42.46 13.56
C VAL A 1018 -18.61 -43.54 14.24
N ASP A 1019 -19.74 -43.88 13.63
CA ASP A 1019 -20.58 -44.98 14.12
C ASP A 1019 -19.79 -46.29 14.13
N GLY A 1020 -19.88 -47.05 15.22
CA GLY A 1020 -19.06 -48.25 15.46
C GLY A 1020 -17.59 -47.97 15.80
N GLY A 1021 -17.16 -46.70 15.82
CA GLY A 1021 -15.79 -46.30 16.12
C GLY A 1021 -15.40 -46.59 17.58
N ILE A 1022 -14.14 -46.95 17.80
CA ILE A 1022 -13.57 -47.15 19.14
C ILE A 1022 -12.87 -45.88 19.56
N TYR A 1023 -13.18 -45.36 20.74
CA TYR A 1023 -12.69 -44.07 21.22
C TYR A 1023 -11.96 -44.19 22.55
N ARG A 1024 -10.89 -43.40 22.68
CA ARG A 1024 -10.39 -42.94 23.96
C ARG A 1024 -11.16 -41.67 24.32
N ILE A 1025 -11.79 -41.65 25.50
CA ILE A 1025 -12.62 -40.53 25.96
C ILE A 1025 -11.91 -39.87 27.14
N THR A 1026 -11.41 -38.64 26.97
CA THR A 1026 -10.47 -37.98 27.89
C THR A 1026 -11.11 -36.75 28.55
N ALA A 1027 -11.08 -36.64 29.87
CA ALA A 1027 -11.56 -35.47 30.60
C ALA A 1027 -10.62 -34.27 30.37
N LYS A 1028 -11.20 -33.10 30.08
CA LYS A 1028 -10.43 -31.89 29.77
C LYS A 1028 -9.57 -31.41 30.94
N HIS A 1029 -10.10 -31.44 32.16
CA HIS A 1029 -9.41 -30.91 33.35
C HIS A 1029 -8.22 -31.74 33.80
N SER A 1030 -8.27 -33.07 33.65
CA SER A 1030 -7.27 -33.99 34.20
C SER A 1030 -6.38 -34.68 33.15
N GLY A 1031 -6.78 -34.67 31.88
CA GLY A 1031 -6.12 -35.44 30.82
C GLY A 1031 -6.27 -36.97 30.98
N LYS A 1032 -7.08 -37.43 31.94
CA LYS A 1032 -7.35 -38.86 32.22
C LYS A 1032 -8.56 -39.35 31.47
N VAL A 1033 -8.70 -40.67 31.36
CA VAL A 1033 -9.71 -41.30 30.49
C VAL A 1033 -10.82 -41.98 31.27
N ILE A 1034 -12.00 -42.13 30.65
CA ILE A 1034 -13.06 -42.99 31.18
C ILE A 1034 -12.57 -44.44 31.20
N ASP A 1035 -12.56 -45.04 32.38
CA ASP A 1035 -11.98 -46.34 32.68
C ASP A 1035 -12.99 -47.23 33.42
N VAL A 1036 -13.12 -48.49 32.99
CA VAL A 1036 -13.81 -49.50 33.80
C VAL A 1036 -12.85 -49.98 34.89
N LYS A 1037 -13.21 -49.70 36.15
CA LYS A 1037 -12.39 -50.00 37.32
C LYS A 1037 -12.00 -51.47 37.38
N ASP A 1038 -10.73 -51.72 37.67
CA ASP A 1038 -10.10 -53.05 37.80
C ASP A 1038 -10.31 -53.97 36.57
N ASN A 1039 -10.59 -53.39 35.39
CA ASN A 1039 -10.97 -54.11 34.17
C ASN A 1039 -12.10 -55.13 34.43
N SER A 1040 -13.07 -54.76 35.27
CA SER A 1040 -14.21 -55.63 35.59
C SER A 1040 -14.92 -56.09 34.33
N MET A 1041 -15.38 -57.34 34.34
CA MET A 1041 -16.21 -57.93 33.27
C MET A 1041 -17.68 -58.07 33.68
N ALA A 1042 -18.00 -57.74 34.94
CA ALA A 1042 -19.32 -57.92 35.52
C ALA A 1042 -20.22 -56.70 35.32
N ASP A 1043 -21.53 -56.94 35.30
CA ASP A 1043 -22.52 -55.88 35.43
C ASP A 1043 -22.36 -55.19 36.79
N GLY A 1044 -22.43 -53.86 36.80
CA GLY A 1044 -22.17 -53.06 38.00
C GLY A 1044 -20.70 -52.68 38.21
N GLY A 1045 -19.79 -53.04 37.30
CA GLY A 1045 -18.41 -52.55 37.34
C GLY A 1045 -18.37 -51.01 37.34
N ALA A 1046 -17.72 -50.42 38.35
CA ALA A 1046 -17.69 -48.97 38.52
C ALA A 1046 -16.90 -48.28 37.41
N ILE A 1047 -17.32 -47.08 37.03
CA ILE A 1047 -16.58 -46.22 36.09
C ILE A 1047 -15.81 -45.17 36.88
N GLN A 1048 -14.54 -45.04 36.54
CA GLN A 1048 -13.61 -44.10 37.15
C GLN A 1048 -12.82 -43.37 36.05
N GLN A 1049 -12.06 -42.35 36.42
CA GLN A 1049 -10.98 -41.86 35.58
C GLN A 1049 -9.68 -42.57 35.91
N TRP A 1050 -8.85 -42.83 34.91
CA TRP A 1050 -7.51 -43.37 35.09
C TRP A 1050 -6.55 -42.83 34.04
N SER A 1051 -5.25 -42.87 34.34
CA SER A 1051 -4.17 -42.57 33.39
C SER A 1051 -4.26 -43.48 32.16
N TRP A 1052 -4.09 -42.93 30.96
CA TRP A 1052 -4.19 -43.71 29.72
C TRP A 1052 -3.08 -44.76 29.63
N GLY A 1053 -3.46 -46.04 29.73
CA GLY A 1053 -2.60 -47.21 29.59
C GLY A 1053 -2.81 -47.98 28.29
N ASN A 1054 -3.68 -47.50 27.39
CA ASN A 1054 -4.04 -48.15 26.12
C ASN A 1054 -4.62 -49.57 26.28
N THR A 1055 -5.32 -49.83 27.37
CA THR A 1055 -5.98 -51.11 27.67
C THR A 1055 -7.44 -51.12 27.19
N ASN A 1056 -8.04 -52.30 27.01
CA ASN A 1056 -9.39 -52.42 26.45
C ASN A 1056 -10.50 -51.89 27.39
N ASN A 1057 -10.27 -51.81 28.71
CA ASN A 1057 -11.21 -51.18 29.64
C ASN A 1057 -11.25 -49.66 29.58
N GLN A 1058 -10.34 -49.04 28.82
CA GLN A 1058 -10.25 -47.60 28.61
C GLN A 1058 -10.72 -47.18 27.21
N LYS A 1059 -11.11 -48.17 26.39
CA LYS A 1059 -11.57 -47.98 25.01
C LYS A 1059 -13.08 -48.19 24.97
N TRP A 1060 -13.78 -47.27 24.31
CA TRP A 1060 -15.23 -47.25 24.26
C TRP A 1060 -15.71 -47.26 22.82
N LYS A 1061 -16.44 -48.31 22.44
CA LYS A 1061 -17.12 -48.40 21.16
C LYS A 1061 -18.38 -47.53 21.19
N VAL A 1062 -18.47 -46.57 20.28
CA VAL A 1062 -19.60 -45.64 20.13
C VAL A 1062 -20.52 -46.19 19.04
N ASN A 1063 -21.77 -46.56 19.36
CA ASN A 1063 -22.74 -47.00 18.36
C ASN A 1063 -23.98 -46.11 18.39
N SER A 1064 -24.46 -45.67 17.24
CA SER A 1064 -25.71 -44.93 17.11
C SER A 1064 -26.90 -45.84 17.40
N VAL A 1065 -27.87 -45.31 18.16
CA VAL A 1065 -29.16 -45.98 18.41
C VAL A 1065 -30.34 -45.20 17.80
N GLY A 1066 -30.04 -44.24 16.92
CA GLY A 1066 -31.03 -43.40 16.26
C GLY A 1066 -31.48 -42.19 17.10
N GLY A 1067 -32.07 -41.19 16.42
CA GLY A 1067 -32.57 -39.98 17.08
C GLY A 1067 -31.51 -39.09 17.73
N GLY A 1068 -30.24 -39.22 17.34
CA GLY A 1068 -29.11 -38.45 17.89
C GLY A 1068 -28.44 -39.07 19.13
N TYR A 1069 -28.89 -40.26 19.56
CA TYR A 1069 -28.35 -40.94 20.74
C TYR A 1069 -27.39 -42.07 20.38
N TYR A 1070 -26.48 -42.35 21.31
CA TYR A 1070 -25.42 -43.36 21.19
C TYR A 1070 -25.36 -44.28 22.41
N THR A 1071 -24.83 -45.47 22.22
CA THR A 1071 -24.28 -46.29 23.30
C THR A 1071 -22.77 -46.13 23.36
N LEU A 1072 -22.23 -46.16 24.58
CA LEU A 1072 -20.79 -46.21 24.83
C LEU A 1072 -20.50 -47.57 25.45
N SER A 1073 -19.92 -48.51 24.69
CA SER A 1073 -19.63 -49.85 25.19
C SER A 1073 -18.15 -50.05 25.44
N ALA A 1074 -17.77 -50.48 26.64
CA ALA A 1074 -16.37 -50.78 26.94
C ALA A 1074 -15.88 -51.94 26.07
N VAL A 1075 -14.73 -51.77 25.41
CA VAL A 1075 -14.17 -52.79 24.50
C VAL A 1075 -13.77 -54.06 25.25
N SER A 1076 -13.39 -53.95 26.54
CA SER A 1076 -13.03 -55.11 27.35
C SER A 1076 -14.19 -56.08 27.56
N SER A 1077 -15.39 -55.57 27.85
CA SER A 1077 -16.55 -56.36 28.30
C SER A 1077 -17.73 -56.39 27.32
N ASN A 1078 -17.72 -55.52 26.31
CA ASN A 1078 -18.87 -55.19 25.45
C ASN A 1078 -20.11 -54.66 26.20
N LYS A 1079 -19.96 -54.23 27.47
CA LYS A 1079 -21.04 -53.67 28.28
C LYS A 1079 -21.15 -52.16 28.12
N ALA A 1080 -22.37 -51.63 28.18
CA ALA A 1080 -22.66 -50.22 27.98
C ALA A 1080 -22.44 -49.41 29.26
N LEU A 1081 -21.98 -48.16 29.10
CA LEU A 1081 -21.99 -47.13 30.13
C LEU A 1081 -23.43 -46.82 30.54
N GLU A 1082 -23.71 -46.84 31.83
CA GLU A 1082 -25.04 -46.69 32.39
C GLU A 1082 -25.03 -45.80 33.64
N VAL A 1083 -26.08 -45.00 33.81
CA VAL A 1083 -26.39 -44.37 35.11
C VAL A 1083 -27.07 -45.38 36.02
N SER A 1084 -26.45 -45.64 37.17
CA SER A 1084 -26.90 -46.64 38.14
C SER A 1084 -28.38 -46.46 38.53
N GLY A 1085 -29.15 -47.53 38.40
CA GLY A 1085 -30.56 -47.59 38.79
C GLY A 1085 -31.48 -46.66 38.01
N ALA A 1086 -31.05 -46.16 36.83
CA ALA A 1086 -31.75 -45.13 36.07
C ALA A 1086 -32.09 -43.87 36.89
N SER A 1087 -31.30 -43.57 37.93
CA SER A 1087 -31.52 -42.40 38.78
C SER A 1087 -31.51 -41.10 37.96
N THR A 1088 -32.37 -40.14 38.31
CA THR A 1088 -32.40 -38.79 37.73
C THR A 1088 -31.74 -37.75 38.64
N GLY A 1089 -31.27 -38.15 39.84
CA GLY A 1089 -30.60 -37.28 40.80
C GLY A 1089 -29.11 -37.07 40.52
N VAL A 1090 -28.57 -35.90 40.88
CA VAL A 1090 -27.12 -35.65 40.84
C VAL A 1090 -26.36 -36.60 41.77
N GLY A 1091 -25.12 -36.94 41.43
CA GLY A 1091 -24.28 -37.83 42.23
C GLY A 1091 -24.52 -39.33 42.00
N ALA A 1092 -25.48 -39.71 41.15
CA ALA A 1092 -25.66 -41.12 40.80
C ALA A 1092 -24.44 -41.64 40.03
N ALA A 1093 -23.84 -42.72 40.52
CA ALA A 1093 -22.63 -43.30 39.95
C ALA A 1093 -22.85 -43.85 38.53
N LEU A 1094 -21.80 -43.76 37.71
CA LEU A 1094 -21.72 -44.47 36.44
C LEU A 1094 -21.15 -45.88 36.66
N LEU A 1095 -21.74 -46.84 35.98
CA LEU A 1095 -21.31 -48.24 35.96
C LEU A 1095 -21.40 -48.80 34.53
N GLN A 1096 -20.77 -49.95 34.28
CA GLN A 1096 -21.05 -50.73 33.07
C GLN A 1096 -22.15 -51.77 33.33
N ARG A 1097 -22.96 -52.07 32.31
CA ARG A 1097 -23.96 -53.15 32.35
C ARG A 1097 -24.25 -53.69 30.95
N THR A 1098 -24.73 -54.93 30.89
CA THR A 1098 -25.29 -55.52 29.67
C THR A 1098 -26.32 -54.57 29.04
N TYR A 1099 -26.12 -54.25 27.75
CA TYR A 1099 -27.01 -53.33 27.04
C TYR A 1099 -28.38 -53.98 26.83
N SER A 1100 -29.44 -53.31 27.31
CA SER A 1100 -30.84 -53.77 27.24
C SER A 1100 -31.73 -52.88 26.37
N GLY A 1101 -31.19 -51.77 25.85
CA GLY A 1101 -31.98 -50.74 25.17
C GLY A 1101 -32.57 -49.68 26.11
N ALA A 1102 -32.28 -49.75 27.41
CA ALA A 1102 -32.78 -48.78 28.39
C ALA A 1102 -32.21 -47.36 28.15
N THR A 1103 -33.02 -46.34 28.39
CA THR A 1103 -32.64 -44.94 28.11
C THR A 1103 -31.52 -44.42 29.01
N ASN A 1104 -31.30 -45.00 30.19
CA ASN A 1104 -30.16 -44.69 31.06
C ASN A 1104 -28.82 -45.30 30.59
N GLN A 1105 -28.83 -46.07 29.50
CA GLN A 1105 -27.65 -46.58 28.78
C GLN A 1105 -27.40 -45.84 27.46
N GLN A 1106 -28.18 -44.80 27.18
CA GLN A 1106 -28.15 -44.04 25.94
C GLN A 1106 -27.74 -42.60 26.20
N TRP A 1107 -26.85 -42.10 25.35
CA TRP A 1107 -26.12 -40.86 25.57
C TRP A 1107 -26.27 -39.96 24.36
N LEU A 1108 -26.65 -38.71 24.59
CA LEU A 1108 -26.51 -37.64 23.61
C LEU A 1108 -25.11 -37.05 23.77
N ILE A 1109 -24.33 -37.06 22.69
CA ILE A 1109 -22.95 -36.53 22.69
C ILE A 1109 -22.97 -35.21 21.92
N GLU A 1110 -22.85 -34.10 22.66
CA GLU A 1110 -23.02 -32.75 22.13
C GLU A 1110 -21.70 -31.98 22.15
N ASP A 1111 -21.46 -31.19 21.11
CA ASP A 1111 -20.31 -30.30 21.03
C ASP A 1111 -20.35 -29.25 22.15
N ALA A 1112 -19.25 -29.09 22.87
CA ALA A 1112 -19.05 -28.14 23.95
C ALA A 1112 -17.98 -27.08 23.62
N GLY A 1113 -17.53 -26.99 22.35
CA GLY A 1113 -16.47 -26.09 21.88
C GLY A 1113 -15.06 -26.69 22.00
N ASP A 1114 -14.10 -26.10 21.28
CA ASP A 1114 -12.67 -26.46 21.35
C ASP A 1114 -12.34 -27.96 21.13
N ASN A 1115 -13.11 -28.66 20.28
CA ASN A 1115 -13.05 -30.12 20.06
C ASN A 1115 -13.43 -30.99 21.27
N TYR A 1116 -14.08 -30.44 22.30
CA TYR A 1116 -14.61 -31.20 23.43
C TYR A 1116 -16.12 -31.41 23.34
N PHE A 1117 -16.60 -32.46 23.98
CA PHE A 1117 -18.00 -32.85 24.02
C PHE A 1117 -18.53 -32.94 25.45
N ARG A 1118 -19.83 -32.72 25.63
CA ARG A 1118 -20.55 -33.18 26.82
C ARG A 1118 -21.29 -34.48 26.50
N ILE A 1119 -21.38 -35.37 27.49
CA ILE A 1119 -22.02 -36.68 27.37
C ILE A 1119 -23.28 -36.66 28.24
N VAL A 1120 -24.46 -36.57 27.64
CA VAL A 1120 -25.74 -36.32 28.31
C VAL A 1120 -26.57 -37.61 28.37
N ALA A 1121 -26.98 -38.02 29.57
CA ALA A 1121 -27.83 -39.19 29.74
C ALA A 1121 -29.24 -38.91 29.20
N ARG A 1122 -29.74 -39.78 28.30
CA ARG A 1122 -31.04 -39.58 27.63
C ARG A 1122 -32.22 -39.49 28.61
N HIS A 1123 -32.20 -40.25 29.71
CA HIS A 1123 -33.32 -40.33 30.65
C HIS A 1123 -33.37 -39.18 31.67
N SER A 1124 -32.21 -38.59 32.02
CA SER A 1124 -32.12 -37.57 33.09
C SER A 1124 -31.74 -36.18 32.60
N GLY A 1125 -31.19 -36.04 31.39
CA GLY A 1125 -30.65 -34.78 30.87
C GLY A 1125 -29.36 -34.32 31.56
N LYS A 1126 -28.79 -35.12 32.47
CA LYS A 1126 -27.56 -34.82 33.21
C LYS A 1126 -26.32 -35.29 32.47
N VAL A 1127 -25.16 -34.73 32.80
CA VAL A 1127 -23.90 -35.00 32.12
C VAL A 1127 -23.00 -35.95 32.91
N VAL A 1128 -22.14 -36.70 32.20
CA VAL A 1128 -21.02 -37.43 32.82
C VAL A 1128 -20.02 -36.43 33.38
N ASP A 1129 -19.68 -36.60 34.67
CA ASP A 1129 -18.88 -35.69 35.47
C ASP A 1129 -17.85 -36.49 36.28
N VAL A 1130 -16.61 -35.98 36.38
CA VAL A 1130 -15.60 -36.52 37.31
C VAL A 1130 -15.83 -35.96 38.70
N SER A 1131 -16.13 -36.83 39.65
CA SER A 1131 -16.48 -36.45 41.02
C SER A 1131 -15.38 -35.65 41.72
N GLY A 1132 -15.79 -34.58 42.40
CA GLY A 1132 -14.90 -33.68 43.13
C GLY A 1132 -13.90 -32.90 42.27
N VAL A 1133 -14.09 -32.85 40.94
CA VAL A 1133 -13.13 -32.22 39.99
C VAL A 1133 -11.72 -32.82 40.16
N SER A 1134 -11.65 -34.08 40.60
CA SER A 1134 -10.38 -34.70 40.99
C SER A 1134 -9.42 -34.82 39.82
N LEU A 1135 -8.13 -34.63 40.07
CA LEU A 1135 -7.04 -34.89 39.14
C LEU A 1135 -6.40 -36.26 39.35
N THR A 1136 -6.84 -37.07 40.32
CA THR A 1136 -6.20 -38.34 40.68
C THR A 1136 -6.81 -39.54 39.96
N ASP A 1137 -6.00 -40.57 39.75
CA ASP A 1137 -6.49 -41.89 39.32
C ASP A 1137 -7.49 -42.44 40.35
N GLY A 1138 -8.51 -43.14 39.88
CA GLY A 1138 -9.52 -43.79 40.71
C GLY A 1138 -10.71 -42.90 41.12
N ALA A 1139 -10.75 -41.64 40.71
CA ALA A 1139 -11.92 -40.80 40.95
C ALA A 1139 -13.12 -41.33 40.16
N ILE A 1140 -14.24 -41.59 40.85
CA ILE A 1140 -15.44 -42.13 40.23
C ILE A 1140 -16.11 -41.13 39.28
N LEU A 1141 -16.74 -41.63 38.24
CA LEU A 1141 -17.64 -40.85 37.41
C LEU A 1141 -19.06 -40.96 37.97
N HIS A 1142 -19.75 -39.83 38.03
CA HIS A 1142 -21.16 -39.73 38.38
C HIS A 1142 -21.90 -38.85 37.36
N GLN A 1143 -23.23 -38.83 37.39
CA GLN A 1143 -23.98 -37.82 36.64
C GLN A 1143 -24.13 -36.55 37.47
N TRP A 1144 -24.04 -35.39 36.83
CA TRP A 1144 -24.21 -34.09 37.47
C TRP A 1144 -24.97 -33.11 36.58
N ASP A 1145 -25.42 -31.99 37.17
CA ASP A 1145 -25.98 -30.90 36.38
C ASP A 1145 -24.89 -30.24 35.53
N TRP A 1146 -25.25 -29.83 34.31
CA TRP A 1146 -24.32 -29.16 33.40
C TRP A 1146 -23.98 -27.76 33.91
N GLY A 1147 -22.73 -27.57 34.33
CA GLY A 1147 -22.18 -26.29 34.78
C GLY A 1147 -21.16 -25.68 33.82
N ASN A 1148 -20.96 -26.28 32.64
CA ASN A 1148 -19.91 -25.91 31.68
C ASN A 1148 -18.47 -25.99 32.24
N ALA A 1149 -18.27 -26.79 33.28
CA ALA A 1149 -16.97 -27.00 33.92
C ALA A 1149 -16.10 -27.99 33.13
N ASP A 1150 -14.77 -27.84 33.22
CA ASP A 1150 -13.84 -28.66 32.42
C ASP A 1150 -13.84 -30.15 32.81
N ASN A 1151 -14.27 -30.51 34.03
CA ASN A 1151 -14.47 -31.92 34.44
C ASN A 1151 -15.72 -32.59 33.82
N GLN A 1152 -16.50 -31.83 33.06
CA GLN A 1152 -17.70 -32.30 32.33
C GLN A 1152 -17.48 -32.30 30.81
N LYS A 1153 -16.26 -31.96 30.35
CA LYS A 1153 -15.89 -31.85 28.93
C LYS A 1153 -14.93 -32.98 28.55
N TRP A 1154 -15.24 -33.64 27.45
CA TRP A 1154 -14.62 -34.90 27.06
C TRP A 1154 -14.10 -34.84 25.63
N LEU A 1155 -12.82 -35.15 25.43
CA LEU A 1155 -12.21 -35.31 24.10
C LEU A 1155 -12.39 -36.75 23.64
N PHE A 1156 -13.04 -36.93 22.49
CA PHE A 1156 -13.18 -38.22 21.81
C PHE A 1156 -12.06 -38.39 20.78
N ALA A 1157 -11.10 -39.27 21.06
CA ALA A 1157 -10.03 -39.61 20.13
C ALA A 1157 -10.24 -41.02 19.55
N LEU A 1158 -10.51 -41.11 18.25
CA LEU A 1158 -10.69 -42.39 17.55
C LEU A 1158 -9.42 -43.24 17.68
N GLN A 1159 -9.59 -44.52 18.01
CA GLN A 1159 -8.54 -45.50 18.17
C GLN A 1159 -8.51 -46.43 16.95
N PRO A 1160 -7.31 -46.86 16.52
CA PRO A 1160 -7.15 -47.80 15.41
C PRO A 1160 -7.70 -49.20 15.70
#